data_AF-A0A073JXQ9-F1
#
_entry.id   AF-A0A073JXQ9-F1
#
_cell.length_a   1.000
_cell.length_b   1.000
_cell.length_c   1.000
_cell.angle_alpha   90.00
_cell.angle_beta   90.00
_cell.angle_gamma   90.00
#
_symmetry.space_group_name_H-M   'P 1'
#
loop_
_entity.id
_entity.type
_entity.pdbx_description
1 polymer ?
#
loop_
_entity_poly.entity_id
_entity_poly.type
_entity_poly.pdbx_seq_one_letter_code
_entity_poly.pdbx_strand_id
1 'polypeptide(L)'
;RIDDQVKIRGFRMELGEIESVISTFPIIREVVLTVYEDEDHDKRLVAYIVPVLNQEISINELRSFMEKKLPDYMIPSVFIKLETLPLTINGKINRKALPKPTEAMHSGIEYTAPSTELEERLVNIWCKVLHVKSIGVKDNFFKIGGHSIKALTLIAYIKRDIGVEVTIQEIFQSPTIEAMSIIIENKELSSYHSIQPTEHKEYYPVSSSQKRLLILDQIEEAKGSYNMPGAMVIEGKLDKERFEQAFIKLIERHESLRTSFDWIEGEPVQKITEKIDFCIQFDSCEEEEIESKVAHFIKPFDLKKAPLLRVQLLHVSPTRHIFLFDMHHIISDGVSMKIFIRELQALYEGKKLAKLDIQYKDYAVWQNEQYQNGNLKNMETYWLEKFSDELPVLELPTDYPRSSVKSYRGSHLSFVVDKELTEGLRNISKQTESTLYMVLLAAYATLLSKYTGQEDIIIGSPVAGREQVELNDIMGMFVNTVAMRTYPEGHKTFLDLVKELKGESLKVFENQGYPFEKVVEKLGIKRDLSRHPLFDTMLVLQNPENIELKELADLKIKPYEFENQSSKFDLTLNIEENAQGLLVGIEYCLDLYKRETITRMSKNFIQLLQTIVNNPMQCVSNIEIITQEEIKILKEFNNTKVDYPTDKMIHQLFEEQVERTPDHVAVVFEDQQLTYRELNERANQLARVLREKGITKEKIVGILVKPSLEMIIGVLGVLKAGGSYLPIDPAYPSDRIQYMLTDSQARWLLKQEELEAPVGYVGEVITLDQEELYQREGTNLTHINQLHDLAYVIYTSGSTGKPKGVLLEHGSFLNMCHWNMDYYQLTEKDRMTKYAGFGFDASVWEIFPCLVAGATLYVVPEEIRFDVEKLNSYFEQNQITISFLPTQMCEQFLPFANQSLRILQTAGDKLIQATKHPLSQYKLVNNYGPTENTVVTTAYKIEKQVINIPIGKPIANSKIYIVDRCGNLAPIGIAGELCITGESLARGYLNQPELTAEKFVDNPFESGTKMYKTGDVAKWLPDGNIVFMGRIDHQVKIRGYRIELGEVESALQKVELVRESIVVARENEGGVKRLCAYFVGDESLTVRQLREAMSQELPEYMIPSYFVQLAHMPLTPNGKIDRKALPAPEGNLQTGTEYVAPQTPIEEMLVSIWQTVLGVPQIGVLDNFFDLGG
;
A
#
# COMPACT_ATOMS: atom_id res chain seq x y z
N ARG A 1 -11.04 -34.19 -30.83
CA ARG A 1 -10.14 -33.96 -32.00
C ARG A 1 -10.24 -32.47 -32.36
N ILE A 2 -9.33 -31.89 -33.15
CA ILE A 2 -9.49 -30.48 -33.60
C ILE A 2 -10.87 -30.26 -34.26
N ASP A 3 -11.41 -31.28 -34.93
CA ASP A 3 -12.73 -31.28 -35.56
C ASP A 3 -13.93 -31.49 -34.61
N ASP A 4 -13.70 -31.82 -33.33
CA ASP A 4 -14.77 -32.01 -32.32
C ASP A 4 -14.95 -30.79 -31.40
N GLN A 5 -14.13 -29.73 -31.59
CA GLN A 5 -14.30 -28.46 -30.89
C GLN A 5 -15.46 -27.68 -31.47
N VAL A 6 -16.40 -27.31 -30.61
CA VAL A 6 -17.59 -26.57 -31.01
C VAL A 6 -17.69 -25.26 -30.25
N LYS A 7 -18.17 -24.21 -30.93
CA LYS A 7 -18.43 -22.90 -30.33
C LYS A 7 -19.93 -22.73 -30.13
N ILE A 8 -20.37 -22.68 -28.88
CA ILE A 8 -21.78 -22.50 -28.49
C ILE A 8 -21.85 -21.35 -27.48
N ARG A 9 -22.78 -20.40 -27.68
CA ARG A 9 -22.95 -19.20 -26.82
C ARG A 9 -21.66 -18.40 -26.60
N GLY A 10 -20.76 -18.38 -27.60
CA GLY A 10 -19.48 -17.68 -27.53
C GLY A 10 -18.30 -18.50 -26.98
N PHE A 11 -18.54 -19.67 -26.37
CA PHE A 11 -17.51 -20.49 -25.73
C PHE A 11 -17.08 -21.67 -26.61
N ARG A 12 -15.77 -21.91 -26.73
CA ARG A 12 -15.23 -23.15 -27.34
C ARG A 12 -15.21 -24.27 -26.31
N MET A 13 -15.68 -25.45 -26.67
CA MET A 13 -15.74 -26.62 -25.80
C MET A 13 -15.55 -27.93 -26.58
N GLU A 14 -15.07 -28.96 -25.89
CA GLU A 14 -14.93 -30.33 -26.40
C GLU A 14 -16.12 -31.17 -25.90
N LEU A 15 -16.92 -31.70 -26.82
CA LEU A 15 -18.14 -32.45 -26.47
C LEU A 15 -17.85 -33.69 -25.58
N GLY A 16 -16.68 -34.31 -25.76
CA GLY A 16 -16.27 -35.50 -25.02
C GLY A 16 -16.10 -35.28 -23.51
N GLU A 17 -15.76 -34.06 -23.08
CA GLU A 17 -15.64 -33.72 -21.65
C GLU A 17 -17.03 -33.77 -20.98
N ILE A 18 -18.03 -33.24 -21.67
CA ILE A 18 -19.42 -33.20 -21.21
C ILE A 18 -20.03 -34.62 -21.25
N GLU A 19 -19.76 -35.40 -22.30
CA GLU A 19 -20.15 -36.81 -22.40
C GLU A 19 -19.59 -37.62 -21.22
N SER A 20 -18.32 -37.39 -20.86
CA SER A 20 -17.68 -38.06 -19.71
C SER A 20 -18.41 -37.77 -18.40
N VAL A 21 -18.77 -36.51 -18.13
CA VAL A 21 -19.51 -36.16 -16.91
C VAL A 21 -20.89 -36.83 -16.89
N ILE A 22 -21.65 -36.76 -17.99
CA ILE A 22 -22.98 -37.38 -18.09
C ILE A 22 -22.90 -38.90 -17.88
N SER A 23 -21.86 -39.55 -18.41
CA SER A 23 -21.67 -41.00 -18.26
C SER A 23 -21.40 -41.46 -16.82
N THR A 24 -21.00 -40.55 -15.92
CA THR A 24 -20.84 -40.85 -14.49
C THR A 24 -22.15 -40.82 -13.70
N PHE A 25 -23.26 -40.44 -14.33
CA PHE A 25 -24.56 -40.46 -13.69
C PHE A 25 -25.08 -41.92 -13.59
N PRO A 26 -25.44 -42.43 -12.39
CA PRO A 26 -25.62 -43.86 -12.14
C PRO A 26 -26.61 -44.61 -13.03
N ILE A 27 -27.56 -43.90 -13.63
CA ILE A 27 -28.69 -44.47 -14.39
C ILE A 27 -28.56 -44.27 -15.91
N ILE A 28 -27.42 -43.76 -16.40
CA ILE A 28 -27.12 -43.59 -17.83
C ILE A 28 -26.21 -44.74 -18.31
N ARG A 29 -26.66 -45.47 -19.33
CA ARG A 29 -25.91 -46.55 -19.98
C ARG A 29 -25.01 -46.01 -21.09
N GLU A 30 -25.53 -45.13 -21.93
CA GLU A 30 -24.81 -44.52 -23.05
C GLU A 30 -25.23 -43.05 -23.19
N VAL A 31 -24.29 -42.20 -23.61
CA VAL A 31 -24.55 -40.80 -23.94
C VAL A 31 -23.80 -40.42 -25.21
N VAL A 32 -24.41 -39.61 -26.06
CA VAL A 32 -23.69 -38.88 -27.10
C VAL A 32 -24.19 -37.44 -27.15
N LEU A 33 -23.27 -36.52 -27.36
CA LEU A 33 -23.54 -35.12 -27.55
C LEU A 33 -23.37 -34.73 -29.02
N THR A 34 -24.25 -33.85 -29.47
CA THR A 34 -24.11 -33.18 -30.75
C THR A 34 -24.46 -31.70 -30.62
N VAL A 35 -24.03 -30.94 -31.61
CA VAL A 35 -24.53 -29.60 -31.84
C VAL A 35 -25.64 -29.70 -32.88
N TYR A 36 -26.79 -29.14 -32.54
CA TYR A 36 -27.87 -28.92 -33.48
C TYR A 36 -27.88 -27.46 -33.86
N GLU A 37 -27.90 -27.18 -35.17
CA GLU A 37 -28.07 -25.84 -35.72
C GLU A 37 -29.47 -25.76 -36.32
N ASP A 38 -30.29 -24.82 -35.86
CA ASP A 38 -31.65 -24.62 -36.38
C ASP A 38 -31.65 -23.78 -37.68
N GLU A 39 -32.84 -23.53 -38.23
CA GLU A 39 -33.01 -22.78 -39.49
C GLU A 39 -32.55 -21.31 -39.39
N ASP A 40 -32.39 -20.79 -38.17
CA ASP A 40 -31.90 -19.43 -37.87
C ASP A 40 -30.40 -19.41 -37.47
N HIS A 41 -29.67 -20.47 -37.81
CA HIS A 41 -28.24 -20.66 -37.51
C HIS A 41 -27.89 -20.64 -36.00
N ASP A 42 -28.86 -20.88 -35.11
CA ASP A 42 -28.61 -20.98 -33.67
C ASP A 42 -28.08 -22.37 -33.31
N LYS A 43 -26.90 -22.40 -32.67
CA LYS A 43 -26.23 -23.65 -32.28
C LYS A 43 -26.56 -24.01 -30.84
N ARG A 44 -27.18 -25.17 -30.65
CA ARG A 44 -27.61 -25.70 -29.35
C ARG A 44 -26.94 -27.03 -29.05
N LEU A 45 -26.63 -27.24 -27.77
CA LEU A 45 -26.05 -28.49 -27.29
C LEU A 45 -27.19 -29.47 -26.97
N VAL A 46 -27.15 -30.64 -27.61
CA VAL A 46 -28.17 -31.69 -27.46
C VAL A 46 -27.51 -32.97 -26.94
N ALA A 47 -27.96 -33.46 -25.80
CA ALA A 47 -27.52 -34.74 -25.23
C ALA A 47 -28.55 -35.84 -25.53
N TYR A 48 -28.10 -36.90 -26.18
CA TYR A 48 -28.87 -38.12 -26.39
C TYR A 48 -28.45 -39.14 -25.35
N ILE A 49 -29.38 -39.52 -24.49
CA ILE A 49 -29.12 -40.36 -23.32
C ILE A 49 -29.89 -41.67 -23.43
N VAL A 50 -29.23 -42.77 -23.11
CA VAL A 50 -29.83 -44.11 -23.04
C VAL A 50 -29.79 -44.58 -21.59
N PRO A 51 -30.94 -44.83 -20.94
CA PRO A 51 -30.97 -45.33 -19.58
C PRO A 51 -30.49 -46.77 -19.45
N VAL A 52 -30.14 -47.16 -18.23
CA VAL A 52 -30.10 -48.56 -17.82
C VAL A 52 -31.52 -49.15 -17.88
N LEU A 53 -31.66 -50.40 -18.33
CA LEU A 53 -32.97 -51.06 -18.53
C LEU A 53 -33.87 -50.94 -17.29
N ASN A 54 -35.15 -50.60 -17.51
CA ASN A 54 -36.20 -50.44 -16.48
C ASN A 54 -35.95 -49.35 -15.43
N GLN A 55 -35.13 -48.33 -15.72
CA GLN A 55 -34.97 -47.15 -14.88
C GLN A 55 -35.50 -45.88 -15.58
N GLU A 56 -36.25 -45.07 -14.84
CA GLU A 56 -36.63 -43.73 -15.30
C GLU A 56 -35.53 -42.72 -14.97
N ILE A 57 -35.24 -41.82 -15.92
CA ILE A 57 -34.26 -40.75 -15.74
C ILE A 57 -35.04 -39.45 -15.56
N SER A 58 -34.86 -38.80 -14.42
CA SER A 58 -35.25 -37.40 -14.23
C SER A 58 -34.21 -36.49 -14.88
N ILE A 59 -34.62 -35.73 -15.90
CA ILE A 59 -33.74 -34.76 -16.57
C ILE A 59 -33.31 -33.64 -15.59
N ASN A 60 -34.16 -33.30 -14.63
CA ASN A 60 -33.85 -32.28 -13.63
C ASN A 60 -32.78 -32.77 -12.64
N GLU A 61 -32.80 -34.05 -12.26
CA GLU A 61 -31.77 -34.64 -11.42
C GLU A 61 -30.44 -34.77 -12.17
N LEU A 62 -30.49 -35.17 -13.45
CA LEU A 62 -29.32 -35.22 -14.31
C LEU A 62 -28.70 -33.83 -14.49
N ARG A 63 -29.52 -32.80 -14.74
CA ARG A 63 -29.06 -31.42 -14.84
C ARG A 63 -28.48 -30.93 -13.51
N SER A 64 -29.18 -31.12 -12.39
CA SER A 64 -28.66 -30.76 -11.06
C SER A 64 -27.32 -31.46 -10.75
N PHE A 65 -27.13 -32.67 -11.26
CA PHE A 65 -25.86 -33.38 -11.17
C PHE A 65 -24.77 -32.76 -12.05
N MET A 66 -25.12 -32.35 -13.27
CA MET A 66 -24.21 -31.64 -14.18
C MET A 66 -23.85 -30.25 -13.65
N GLU A 67 -24.79 -29.48 -13.10
CA GLU A 67 -24.57 -28.15 -12.51
C GLU A 67 -23.57 -28.18 -11.34
N LYS A 68 -23.43 -29.33 -10.67
CA LYS A 68 -22.42 -29.52 -9.62
C LYS A 68 -21.00 -29.77 -10.17
N LYS A 69 -20.87 -30.04 -11.48
CA LYS A 69 -19.62 -30.53 -12.11
C LYS A 69 -19.22 -29.77 -13.38
N LEU A 70 -20.12 -28.99 -13.98
CA LEU A 70 -19.94 -28.30 -15.23
C LEU A 70 -20.55 -26.88 -15.16
N PRO A 71 -19.94 -25.88 -15.82
CA PRO A 71 -20.51 -24.55 -15.94
C PRO A 71 -21.74 -24.52 -16.85
N ASP A 72 -22.67 -23.57 -16.62
CA ASP A 72 -23.99 -23.49 -17.29
C ASP A 72 -23.94 -23.56 -18.82
N TYR A 73 -22.91 -22.99 -19.46
CA TYR A 73 -22.76 -23.01 -20.92
C TYR A 73 -22.38 -24.39 -21.49
N MET A 74 -21.84 -25.29 -20.66
CA MET A 74 -21.56 -26.69 -21.02
C MET A 74 -22.74 -27.62 -20.74
N ILE A 75 -23.82 -27.13 -20.13
CA ILE A 75 -25.00 -27.93 -19.84
C ILE A 75 -25.89 -28.00 -21.09
N PRO A 76 -26.25 -29.20 -21.57
CA PRO A 76 -27.13 -29.36 -22.72
C PRO A 76 -28.46 -28.66 -22.51
N SER A 77 -28.84 -27.85 -23.49
CA SER A 77 -30.14 -27.17 -23.52
C SER A 77 -31.28 -28.14 -23.80
N VAL A 78 -30.98 -29.30 -24.40
CA VAL A 78 -31.97 -30.33 -24.77
C VAL A 78 -31.42 -31.72 -24.40
N PHE A 79 -32.27 -32.55 -23.80
CA PHE A 79 -32.00 -33.95 -23.51
C PHE A 79 -33.02 -34.84 -24.24
N ILE A 80 -32.53 -35.79 -25.04
CA ILE A 80 -33.38 -36.74 -25.79
C ILE A 80 -33.11 -38.14 -25.26
N LYS A 81 -34.14 -38.77 -24.70
CA LYS A 81 -34.08 -40.16 -24.23
C LYS A 81 -34.25 -41.11 -25.42
N LEU A 82 -33.32 -42.05 -25.57
CA LEU A 82 -33.38 -43.10 -26.58
C LEU A 82 -33.35 -44.48 -25.91
N GLU A 83 -33.95 -45.48 -26.55
CA GLU A 83 -33.82 -46.89 -26.11
C GLU A 83 -32.43 -47.46 -26.45
N THR A 84 -31.86 -47.04 -27.59
CA THR A 84 -30.52 -47.40 -28.06
C THR A 84 -29.94 -46.27 -28.92
N LEU A 85 -28.60 -46.12 -28.94
CA LEU A 85 -27.96 -45.21 -29.88
C LEU A 85 -27.91 -45.84 -31.29
N PRO A 86 -28.22 -45.10 -32.36
CA PRO A 86 -28.12 -45.61 -33.72
C PRO A 86 -26.63 -45.84 -34.07
N LEU A 87 -26.30 -47.04 -34.55
CA LEU A 87 -24.94 -47.41 -34.93
C LEU A 87 -24.79 -47.50 -36.46
N THR A 88 -23.60 -47.20 -36.94
CA THR A 88 -23.17 -47.46 -38.32
C THR A 88 -22.86 -48.94 -38.51
N ILE A 89 -22.71 -49.37 -39.76
CA ILE A 89 -22.35 -50.76 -40.15
C ILE A 89 -21.02 -51.22 -39.50
N ASN A 90 -20.16 -50.27 -39.11
CA ASN A 90 -18.87 -50.53 -38.44
C ASN A 90 -18.95 -50.44 -36.90
N GLY A 91 -20.15 -50.40 -36.31
CA GLY A 91 -20.35 -50.34 -34.86
C GLY A 91 -20.07 -48.99 -34.20
N LYS A 92 -19.77 -47.92 -34.96
CA LYS A 92 -19.61 -46.54 -34.44
C LYS A 92 -20.96 -45.83 -34.37
N ILE A 93 -21.15 -44.89 -33.44
CA ILE A 93 -22.37 -44.07 -33.34
C ILE A 93 -22.62 -43.32 -34.65
N ASN A 94 -23.84 -43.47 -35.19
CA ASN A 94 -24.30 -42.77 -36.39
C ASN A 94 -24.97 -41.45 -36.02
N ARG A 95 -24.17 -40.39 -35.82
CA ARG A 95 -24.66 -39.05 -35.45
C ARG A 95 -25.68 -38.46 -36.44
N LYS A 96 -25.64 -38.88 -37.72
CA LYS A 96 -26.61 -38.42 -38.74
C LYS A 96 -28.00 -39.06 -38.61
N ALA A 97 -28.10 -40.18 -37.90
CA ALA A 97 -29.36 -40.89 -37.67
C ALA A 97 -30.00 -40.56 -36.32
N LEU A 98 -29.41 -39.63 -35.56
CA LEU A 98 -30.00 -39.15 -34.30
C LEU A 98 -31.26 -38.32 -34.60
N PRO A 99 -32.34 -38.49 -33.82
CA PRO A 99 -33.56 -37.72 -34.03
C PRO A 99 -33.32 -36.22 -33.80
N LYS A 100 -33.95 -35.38 -34.62
CA LYS A 100 -33.86 -33.92 -34.48
C LYS A 100 -34.69 -33.45 -33.27
N PRO A 101 -34.22 -32.46 -32.49
CA PRO A 101 -35.02 -31.87 -31.41
C PRO A 101 -36.23 -31.11 -31.99
N THR A 102 -37.41 -31.29 -31.41
CA THR A 102 -38.64 -30.53 -31.71
C THR A 102 -38.89 -29.44 -30.66
N GLU A 103 -39.64 -28.39 -31.00
CA GLU A 103 -39.94 -27.24 -30.10
C GLU A 103 -40.57 -27.64 -28.75
N ALA A 104 -41.21 -28.82 -28.67
CA ALA A 104 -41.80 -29.36 -27.44
C ALA A 104 -40.77 -29.95 -26.44
N MET A 105 -39.46 -29.92 -26.76
CA MET A 105 -38.40 -30.55 -25.97
C MET A 105 -37.43 -29.51 -25.41
N HIS A 106 -37.90 -28.63 -24.52
CA HIS A 106 -37.08 -27.57 -23.90
C HIS A 106 -36.80 -27.75 -22.39
N SER A 107 -35.49 -27.71 -22.09
CA SER A 107 -34.79 -26.99 -21.01
C SER A 107 -35.01 -27.22 -19.51
N GLY A 108 -35.81 -28.15 -18.98
CA GLY A 108 -35.71 -28.64 -17.57
C GLY A 108 -35.87 -27.64 -16.39
N ILE A 109 -35.73 -26.34 -16.60
CA ILE A 109 -36.53 -25.30 -15.96
C ILE A 109 -37.68 -25.15 -16.92
N GLU A 110 -38.92 -25.34 -16.46
CA GLU A 110 -40.11 -25.08 -17.27
C GLU A 110 -39.97 -23.68 -17.87
N TYR A 111 -39.69 -23.61 -19.18
CA TYR A 111 -39.80 -22.36 -19.93
C TYR A 111 -41.22 -21.88 -19.71
N THR A 112 -41.34 -20.85 -18.88
CA THR A 112 -42.62 -20.23 -18.60
C THR A 112 -42.72 -19.07 -19.58
N ALA A 113 -43.55 -19.24 -20.59
CA ALA A 113 -43.85 -18.19 -21.55
C ALA A 113 -44.49 -16.99 -20.83
N PRO A 114 -44.29 -15.75 -21.32
CA PRO A 114 -45.03 -14.60 -20.81
C PRO A 114 -46.53 -14.85 -20.91
N SER A 115 -47.23 -14.56 -19.81
CA SER A 115 -48.67 -14.74 -19.65
C SER A 115 -49.44 -13.41 -19.71
N THR A 116 -48.73 -12.28 -19.54
CA THR A 116 -49.29 -10.92 -19.63
C THR A 116 -48.58 -10.08 -20.69
N GLU A 117 -49.24 -9.02 -21.18
CA GLU A 117 -48.64 -8.07 -22.13
C GLU A 117 -47.40 -7.36 -21.53
N LEU A 118 -47.42 -7.10 -20.22
CA LEU A 118 -46.28 -6.52 -19.51
C LEU A 118 -45.09 -7.48 -19.50
N GLU A 119 -45.32 -8.76 -19.21
CA GLU A 119 -44.28 -9.79 -19.26
C GLU A 119 -43.68 -9.92 -20.67
N GLU A 120 -44.50 -9.91 -21.72
CA GLU A 120 -44.02 -9.96 -23.10
C GLU A 120 -43.13 -8.76 -23.46
N ARG A 121 -43.51 -7.55 -23.02
CA ARG A 121 -42.70 -6.34 -23.20
C ARG A 121 -41.39 -6.42 -22.42
N LEU A 122 -41.41 -6.90 -21.19
CA LEU A 122 -40.21 -7.11 -20.38
C LEU A 122 -39.27 -8.16 -20.99
N VAL A 123 -39.80 -9.27 -21.51
CA VAL A 123 -39.02 -10.29 -22.25
C VAL A 123 -38.30 -9.63 -23.43
N ASN A 124 -39.01 -8.83 -24.23
CA ASN A 124 -38.41 -8.14 -25.38
C ASN A 124 -37.30 -7.16 -24.97
N ILE A 125 -37.50 -6.40 -23.88
CA ILE A 125 -36.48 -5.50 -23.33
C ILE A 125 -35.26 -6.30 -22.84
N TRP A 126 -35.47 -7.39 -22.10
CA TRP A 126 -34.38 -8.20 -21.56
C TRP A 126 -33.58 -8.89 -22.65
N CYS A 127 -34.24 -9.47 -23.66
CA CYS A 127 -33.60 -10.06 -24.82
C CYS A 127 -32.71 -9.03 -25.54
N LYS A 128 -33.19 -7.78 -25.65
CA LYS A 128 -32.44 -6.68 -26.26
C LYS A 128 -31.21 -6.29 -25.44
N VAL A 129 -31.33 -6.17 -24.12
CA VAL A 129 -30.24 -5.77 -23.20
C VAL A 129 -29.19 -6.86 -23.01
N LEU A 130 -29.63 -8.11 -22.94
CA LEU A 130 -28.75 -9.27 -22.73
C LEU A 130 -28.19 -9.83 -24.04
N HIS A 131 -28.72 -9.40 -25.19
CA HIS A 131 -28.40 -9.92 -26.52
C HIS A 131 -28.64 -11.43 -26.66
N VAL A 132 -29.78 -11.90 -26.13
CA VAL A 132 -30.20 -13.31 -26.19
C VAL A 132 -31.52 -13.44 -26.94
N LYS A 133 -31.75 -14.56 -27.64
CA LYS A 133 -32.93 -14.76 -28.50
C LYS A 133 -34.23 -15.02 -27.73
N SER A 134 -34.17 -15.73 -26.60
CA SER A 134 -35.35 -16.12 -25.81
C SER A 134 -35.02 -16.21 -24.32
N ILE A 135 -35.93 -15.71 -23.48
CA ILE A 135 -35.85 -15.74 -22.00
C ILE A 135 -37.22 -16.17 -21.48
N GLY A 136 -37.27 -17.09 -20.51
CA GLY A 136 -38.50 -17.44 -19.79
C GLY A 136 -38.75 -16.48 -18.62
N VAL A 137 -40.01 -16.28 -18.21
CA VAL A 137 -40.32 -15.26 -17.19
C VAL A 137 -39.71 -15.52 -15.80
N LYS A 138 -39.26 -16.75 -15.55
CA LYS A 138 -38.60 -17.19 -14.30
C LYS A 138 -37.07 -17.20 -14.39
N ASP A 139 -36.49 -16.84 -15.53
CA ASP A 139 -35.04 -16.77 -15.68
C ASP A 139 -34.49 -15.60 -14.85
N ASN A 140 -33.40 -15.85 -14.13
CA ASN A 140 -32.77 -14.85 -13.28
C ASN A 140 -31.79 -14.00 -14.12
N PHE A 141 -32.00 -12.68 -14.14
CA PHE A 141 -31.23 -11.69 -14.90
C PHE A 141 -29.71 -11.88 -14.75
N PHE A 142 -29.21 -12.04 -13.52
CA PHE A 142 -27.79 -12.13 -13.22
C PHE A 142 -27.20 -13.51 -13.55
N LYS A 143 -28.04 -14.56 -13.59
CA LYS A 143 -27.61 -15.91 -14.00
C LYS A 143 -27.50 -16.06 -15.52
N ILE A 144 -28.25 -15.27 -16.28
CA ILE A 144 -28.27 -15.32 -17.76
C ILE A 144 -27.36 -14.27 -18.43
N GLY A 145 -26.39 -13.72 -17.70
CA GLY A 145 -25.38 -12.79 -18.23
C GLY A 145 -25.63 -11.31 -17.93
N GLY A 146 -26.60 -10.99 -17.07
CA GLY A 146 -26.81 -9.65 -16.53
C GLY A 146 -25.75 -9.27 -15.49
N HIS A 147 -25.35 -8.01 -15.50
CA HIS A 147 -24.47 -7.38 -14.52
C HIS A 147 -24.92 -5.93 -14.30
N SER A 148 -24.32 -5.21 -13.33
CA SER A 148 -24.79 -3.86 -12.93
C SER A 148 -24.93 -2.89 -14.10
N ILE A 149 -23.97 -2.88 -15.05
CA ILE A 149 -24.07 -2.03 -16.26
C ILE A 149 -25.30 -2.38 -17.10
N LYS A 150 -25.56 -3.67 -17.36
CA LYS A 150 -26.75 -4.10 -18.10
C LYS A 150 -28.05 -3.83 -17.32
N ALA A 151 -28.01 -3.92 -15.98
CA ALA A 151 -29.15 -3.56 -15.15
C ALA A 151 -29.51 -2.07 -15.30
N LEU A 152 -28.53 -1.18 -15.36
CA LEU A 152 -28.75 0.25 -15.62
C LEU A 152 -29.33 0.49 -17.02
N THR A 153 -28.82 -0.20 -18.04
CA THR A 153 -29.40 -0.16 -19.40
C THR A 153 -30.84 -0.68 -19.40
N LEU A 154 -31.12 -1.74 -18.64
CA LEU A 154 -32.47 -2.28 -18.47
C LEU A 154 -33.42 -1.26 -17.83
N ILE A 155 -33.00 -0.55 -16.78
CA ILE A 155 -33.79 0.51 -16.13
C ILE A 155 -34.16 1.59 -17.16
N ALA A 156 -33.19 2.04 -17.97
CA ALA A 156 -33.43 3.06 -18.98
C ALA A 156 -34.50 2.62 -20.01
N TYR A 157 -34.43 1.37 -20.47
CA TYR A 157 -35.45 0.81 -21.37
C TYR A 157 -36.82 0.64 -20.71
N ILE A 158 -36.88 0.20 -19.44
CA ILE A 158 -38.14 0.09 -18.70
C ILE A 158 -38.78 1.48 -18.56
N LYS A 159 -38.01 2.49 -18.16
CA LYS A 159 -38.52 3.85 -17.99
C LYS A 159 -39.05 4.43 -19.30
N ARG A 160 -38.32 4.25 -20.41
CA ARG A 160 -38.72 4.74 -21.73
C ARG A 160 -39.92 3.99 -22.31
N ASP A 161 -39.85 2.67 -22.33
CA ASP A 161 -40.81 1.85 -23.07
C ASP A 161 -42.06 1.58 -22.25
N ILE A 162 -41.94 1.38 -20.93
CA ILE A 162 -43.05 1.05 -20.02
C ILE A 162 -43.59 2.27 -19.28
N GLY A 163 -42.76 3.31 -19.08
CA GLY A 163 -43.19 4.54 -18.40
C GLY A 163 -43.12 4.46 -16.88
N VAL A 164 -42.33 3.53 -16.32
CA VAL A 164 -42.20 3.33 -14.87
C VAL A 164 -40.73 3.41 -14.46
N GLU A 165 -40.45 4.09 -13.34
CA GLU A 165 -39.12 4.10 -12.75
C GLU A 165 -38.88 2.84 -11.91
N VAL A 166 -37.83 2.10 -12.24
CA VAL A 166 -37.35 0.94 -11.48
C VAL A 166 -35.95 1.25 -10.98
N THR A 167 -35.66 0.94 -9.72
CA THR A 167 -34.33 1.12 -9.15
C THR A 167 -33.45 -0.11 -9.40
N ILE A 168 -32.13 0.06 -9.32
CA ILE A 168 -31.23 -1.09 -9.42
C ILE A 168 -31.45 -2.06 -8.25
N GLN A 169 -31.77 -1.55 -7.06
CA GLN A 169 -32.10 -2.38 -5.90
C GLN A 169 -33.30 -3.29 -6.18
N GLU A 170 -34.34 -2.79 -6.86
CA GLU A 170 -35.52 -3.58 -7.24
C GLU A 170 -35.17 -4.69 -8.24
N ILE A 171 -34.26 -4.45 -9.19
CA ILE A 171 -33.76 -5.51 -10.10
C ILE A 171 -33.01 -6.60 -9.33
N PHE A 172 -32.24 -6.23 -8.30
CA PHE A 172 -31.57 -7.22 -7.45
C PHE A 172 -32.55 -7.99 -6.56
N GLN A 173 -33.61 -7.36 -6.07
CA GLN A 173 -34.63 -8.00 -5.22
C GLN A 173 -35.61 -8.87 -6.01
N SER A 174 -35.92 -8.48 -7.25
CA SER A 174 -36.84 -9.17 -8.15
C SER A 174 -36.16 -9.47 -9.48
N PRO A 175 -35.17 -10.38 -9.49
CA PRO A 175 -34.31 -10.61 -10.65
C PRO A 175 -34.95 -11.49 -11.73
N THR A 176 -36.27 -11.68 -11.72
CA THR A 176 -37.02 -12.43 -12.75
C THR A 176 -38.11 -11.53 -13.34
N ILE A 177 -38.52 -11.79 -14.58
CA ILE A 177 -39.57 -11.00 -15.24
C ILE A 177 -40.90 -11.12 -14.49
N GLU A 178 -41.24 -12.31 -13.99
CA GLU A 178 -42.45 -12.57 -13.18
C GLU A 178 -42.45 -11.75 -11.88
N ALA A 179 -41.31 -11.63 -11.19
CA ALA A 179 -41.24 -10.82 -9.98
C ALA A 179 -41.22 -9.32 -10.30
N MET A 180 -40.56 -8.94 -11.40
CA MET A 180 -40.45 -7.55 -11.84
C MET A 180 -41.79 -6.99 -12.35
N SER A 181 -42.59 -7.80 -13.04
CA SER A 181 -43.92 -7.40 -13.52
C SER A 181 -44.83 -6.99 -12.35
N ILE A 182 -44.81 -7.75 -11.24
CA ILE A 182 -45.55 -7.44 -10.01
C ILE A 182 -45.12 -6.08 -9.41
N ILE A 183 -43.82 -5.77 -9.40
CA ILE A 183 -43.35 -4.46 -8.92
C ILE A 183 -43.88 -3.35 -9.82
N ILE A 184 -43.74 -3.51 -11.13
CA ILE A 184 -44.11 -2.49 -12.11
C ILE A 184 -45.62 -2.22 -12.11
N GLU A 185 -46.45 -3.26 -11.94
CA GLU A 185 -47.92 -3.11 -11.84
C GLU A 185 -48.37 -2.24 -10.67
N ASN A 186 -47.58 -2.20 -9.59
CA ASN A 186 -47.89 -1.43 -8.39
C ASN A 186 -47.27 -0.03 -8.37
N LYS A 187 -46.61 0.40 -9.45
CA LYS A 187 -45.97 1.71 -9.55
C LYS A 187 -46.78 2.72 -10.34
N GLU A 188 -46.68 3.97 -9.94
CA GLU A 188 -47.24 5.09 -10.70
C GLU A 188 -46.45 5.32 -12.00
N LEU A 189 -47.16 5.80 -13.03
CA LEU A 189 -46.53 6.19 -14.28
C LEU A 189 -45.62 7.41 -14.05
N SER A 190 -44.35 7.26 -14.40
CA SER A 190 -43.34 8.32 -14.36
C SER A 190 -43.25 9.04 -15.71
N SER A 191 -43.04 10.35 -15.70
CA SER A 191 -42.75 11.12 -16.92
C SER A 191 -41.32 10.85 -17.40
N TYR A 192 -41.17 10.16 -18.54
CA TYR A 192 -39.88 10.08 -19.23
C TYR A 192 -39.61 11.39 -20.00
N HIS A 193 -38.57 12.12 -19.60
CA HIS A 193 -38.13 13.34 -20.29
C HIS A 193 -37.02 12.99 -21.29
N SER A 194 -37.40 12.76 -22.54
CA SER A 194 -36.46 12.49 -23.64
C SER A 194 -35.61 13.73 -23.96
N ILE A 195 -34.32 13.52 -24.24
CA ILE A 195 -33.40 14.58 -24.66
C ILE A 195 -33.84 15.11 -26.03
N GLN A 196 -34.10 16.41 -26.12
CA GLN A 196 -34.51 17.06 -27.36
C GLN A 196 -33.31 17.71 -28.07
N PRO A 197 -33.29 17.75 -29.41
CA PRO A 197 -32.31 18.51 -30.16
C PRO A 197 -32.35 19.99 -29.76
N THR A 198 -31.18 20.56 -29.49
CA THR A 198 -31.06 21.97 -29.13
C THR A 198 -31.11 22.88 -30.37
N GLU A 199 -31.53 24.13 -30.18
CA GLU A 199 -31.49 25.13 -31.25
C GLU A 199 -30.05 25.44 -31.69
N HIS A 200 -29.90 25.90 -32.94
CA HIS A 200 -28.60 26.28 -33.46
C HIS A 200 -28.05 27.52 -32.75
N LYS A 201 -26.87 27.42 -32.14
CA LYS A 201 -26.13 28.49 -31.45
C LYS A 201 -24.67 28.50 -31.89
N GLU A 202 -24.00 29.64 -31.72
CA GLU A 202 -22.57 29.76 -32.03
C GLU A 202 -21.71 28.87 -31.13
N TYR A 203 -22.11 28.73 -29.87
CA TYR A 203 -21.45 27.89 -28.87
C TYR A 203 -22.48 27.32 -27.89
N TYR A 204 -22.09 26.24 -27.21
CA TYR A 204 -22.92 25.49 -26.27
C TYR A 204 -22.18 25.32 -24.93
N PRO A 205 -22.90 25.17 -23.81
CA PRO A 205 -22.26 24.84 -22.54
C PRO A 205 -21.56 23.49 -22.63
N VAL A 206 -20.48 23.32 -21.86
CA VAL A 206 -19.84 22.02 -21.67
C VAL A 206 -20.60 21.18 -20.63
N SER A 207 -20.46 19.86 -20.69
CA SER A 207 -20.89 18.98 -19.59
C SER A 207 -19.96 19.09 -18.38
N SER A 208 -20.37 18.57 -17.21
CA SER A 208 -19.50 18.55 -16.02
C SER A 208 -18.19 17.81 -16.28
N SER A 209 -18.27 16.63 -16.91
CA SER A 209 -17.10 15.82 -17.25
C SER A 209 -16.16 16.53 -18.22
N GLN A 210 -16.70 17.30 -19.18
CA GLN A 210 -15.88 18.13 -20.07
C GLN A 210 -15.23 19.31 -19.34
N LYS A 211 -15.96 19.98 -18.43
CA LYS A 211 -15.41 21.07 -17.59
C LYS A 211 -14.20 20.57 -16.79
N ARG A 212 -14.27 19.37 -16.21
CA ARG A 212 -13.12 18.74 -15.52
C ARG A 212 -11.91 18.56 -16.42
N LEU A 213 -12.11 17.95 -17.59
CA LEU A 213 -10.99 17.66 -18.49
C LEU A 213 -10.34 18.94 -19.02
N LEU A 214 -11.12 20.02 -19.21
CA LEU A 214 -10.56 21.33 -19.55
C LEU A 214 -9.69 21.91 -18.43
N ILE A 215 -10.12 21.78 -17.17
CA ILE A 215 -9.33 22.23 -16.02
C ILE A 215 -8.04 21.42 -15.91
N LEU A 216 -8.10 20.10 -16.11
CA LEU A 216 -6.93 19.22 -16.05
C LEU A 216 -5.94 19.50 -17.20
N ASP A 217 -6.42 19.86 -18.39
CA ASP A 217 -5.57 20.24 -19.52
C ASP A 217 -4.77 21.54 -19.28
N GLN A 218 -5.19 22.37 -18.32
CA GLN A 218 -4.41 23.55 -17.89
C GLN A 218 -3.20 23.18 -17.00
N ILE A 219 -3.11 21.94 -16.49
CA ILE A 219 -2.00 21.47 -15.67
C ILE A 219 -0.93 20.91 -16.60
N GLU A 220 0.26 21.53 -16.61
CA GLU A 220 1.33 21.21 -17.56
C GLU A 220 1.74 19.73 -17.50
N GLU A 221 1.89 19.18 -16.29
CA GLU A 221 2.26 17.79 -16.03
C GLU A 221 1.18 16.80 -16.49
N ALA A 222 -0.07 17.24 -16.61
CA ALA A 222 -1.20 16.40 -17.03
C ALA A 222 -1.39 16.40 -18.55
N LYS A 223 -0.69 17.27 -19.30
CA LYS A 223 -0.86 17.37 -20.76
C LYS A 223 -0.58 16.04 -21.45
N GLY A 224 -1.52 15.59 -22.27
CA GLY A 224 -1.44 14.31 -22.96
C GLY A 224 -1.85 13.08 -22.13
N SER A 225 -1.99 13.18 -20.81
CA SER A 225 -2.41 12.05 -19.94
C SER A 225 -3.86 11.60 -20.18
N TYR A 226 -4.66 12.46 -20.81
CA TYR A 226 -6.05 12.19 -21.22
C TYR A 226 -6.19 11.94 -22.73
N ASN A 227 -5.11 11.58 -23.41
CA ASN A 227 -5.19 10.98 -24.72
C ASN A 227 -5.74 9.55 -24.62
N MET A 228 -6.45 9.12 -25.66
CA MET A 228 -6.97 7.76 -25.82
C MET A 228 -6.35 7.14 -27.09
N PRO A 229 -5.05 6.83 -27.06
CA PRO A 229 -4.40 6.23 -28.21
C PRO A 229 -4.84 4.77 -28.40
N GLY A 230 -4.90 4.33 -29.64
CA GLY A 230 -5.10 2.93 -29.99
C GLY A 230 -4.36 2.56 -31.26
N ALA A 231 -3.94 1.30 -31.31
CA ALA A 231 -3.20 0.74 -32.42
C ALA A 231 -3.81 -0.60 -32.84
N MET A 232 -3.90 -0.83 -34.15
CA MET A 232 -4.42 -2.07 -34.72
C MET A 232 -3.53 -2.54 -35.87
N VAL A 233 -3.28 -3.85 -35.93
CA VAL A 233 -2.69 -4.50 -37.10
C VAL A 233 -3.80 -4.78 -38.11
N ILE A 234 -3.60 -4.35 -39.36
CA ILE A 234 -4.46 -4.65 -40.51
C ILE A 234 -3.69 -5.54 -41.48
N GLU A 235 -4.12 -6.79 -41.62
CA GLU A 235 -3.57 -7.75 -42.57
C GLU A 235 -4.50 -7.87 -43.80
N GLY A 236 -3.98 -7.65 -45.00
CA GLY A 236 -4.69 -7.73 -46.28
C GLY A 236 -4.51 -6.50 -47.17
N LYS A 237 -5.21 -6.47 -48.32
CA LYS A 237 -5.14 -5.35 -49.29
C LYS A 237 -6.09 -4.24 -48.88
N LEU A 238 -5.57 -3.27 -48.14
CA LEU A 238 -6.34 -2.11 -47.67
C LEU A 238 -6.54 -1.08 -48.80
N ASP A 239 -7.79 -0.69 -49.03
CA ASP A 239 -8.13 0.43 -49.91
C ASP A 239 -8.03 1.74 -49.10
N LYS A 240 -6.91 2.46 -49.31
CA LYS A 240 -6.56 3.66 -48.54
C LYS A 240 -7.55 4.80 -48.75
N GLU A 241 -8.03 5.00 -49.98
CA GLU A 241 -8.99 6.06 -50.31
C GLU A 241 -10.33 5.77 -49.65
N ARG A 242 -10.80 4.53 -49.75
CA ARG A 242 -12.05 4.09 -49.09
C ARG A 242 -11.95 4.21 -47.57
N PHE A 243 -10.78 3.93 -47.00
CA PHE A 243 -10.52 4.08 -45.56
C PHE A 243 -10.60 5.54 -45.13
N GLU A 244 -9.95 6.46 -45.84
CA GLU A 244 -10.03 7.89 -45.57
C GLU A 244 -11.47 8.43 -45.72
N GLN A 245 -12.19 8.00 -46.75
CA GLN A 245 -13.60 8.38 -46.94
C GLN A 245 -14.51 7.87 -45.83
N ALA A 246 -14.21 6.71 -45.24
CA ALA A 246 -14.96 6.21 -44.08
C ALA A 246 -14.77 7.11 -42.85
N PHE A 247 -13.55 7.61 -42.63
CA PHE A 247 -13.27 8.58 -41.57
C PHE A 247 -13.98 9.91 -41.78
N ILE A 248 -13.94 10.46 -43.00
CA ILE A 248 -14.62 11.72 -43.32
C ILE A 248 -16.12 11.61 -42.99
N LYS A 249 -16.77 10.52 -43.41
CA LYS A 249 -18.19 10.25 -43.10
C LYS A 249 -18.45 10.08 -41.60
N LEU A 250 -17.51 9.47 -40.86
CA LEU A 250 -17.62 9.30 -39.42
C LEU A 250 -17.54 10.65 -38.69
N ILE A 251 -16.63 11.52 -39.12
CA ILE A 251 -16.47 12.90 -38.61
C ILE A 251 -17.70 13.74 -38.93
N GLU A 252 -18.26 13.64 -40.13
CA GLU A 252 -19.52 14.32 -40.50
C GLU A 252 -20.70 13.87 -39.65
N ARG A 253 -20.74 12.57 -39.30
CA ARG A 253 -21.84 11.96 -38.54
C ARG A 253 -21.87 12.36 -37.07
N HIS A 254 -20.70 12.42 -36.42
CA HIS A 254 -20.59 12.70 -34.98
C HIS A 254 -20.04 14.10 -34.75
N GLU A 255 -20.87 15.00 -34.24
CA GLU A 255 -20.46 16.39 -33.95
C GLU A 255 -19.28 16.46 -32.99
N SER A 256 -19.17 15.53 -32.04
CA SER A 256 -18.06 15.44 -31.07
C SER A 256 -16.68 15.37 -31.72
N LEU A 257 -16.54 14.72 -32.89
CA LEU A 257 -15.28 14.66 -33.63
C LEU A 257 -14.90 16.01 -34.28
N ARG A 258 -15.87 16.94 -34.33
CA ARG A 258 -15.76 18.29 -34.91
C ARG A 258 -15.80 19.40 -33.87
N THR A 259 -15.78 19.02 -32.59
CA THR A 259 -15.93 19.94 -31.47
C THR A 259 -14.56 20.45 -31.00
N SER A 260 -14.52 21.75 -30.71
CA SER A 260 -13.42 22.43 -30.01
C SER A 260 -13.96 23.12 -28.77
N PHE A 261 -13.08 23.52 -27.86
CA PHE A 261 -13.43 24.11 -26.56
C PHE A 261 -12.79 25.47 -26.40
N ASP A 262 -13.53 26.42 -25.86
CA ASP A 262 -13.08 27.80 -25.68
C ASP A 262 -13.62 28.38 -24.37
N TRP A 263 -13.18 29.59 -24.01
CA TRP A 263 -13.65 30.31 -22.83
C TRP A 263 -14.35 31.60 -23.25
N ILE A 264 -15.61 31.78 -22.84
CA ILE A 264 -16.39 32.98 -23.10
C ILE A 264 -16.85 33.53 -21.76
N GLU A 265 -16.50 34.79 -21.46
CA GLU A 265 -16.85 35.46 -20.19
C GLU A 265 -16.44 34.65 -18.93
N GLY A 266 -15.35 33.89 -19.01
CA GLY A 266 -14.85 33.07 -17.91
C GLY A 266 -15.51 31.69 -17.77
N GLU A 267 -16.49 31.36 -18.60
CA GLU A 267 -17.10 30.01 -18.64
C GLU A 267 -16.60 29.19 -19.84
N PRO A 268 -16.33 27.89 -19.65
CA PRO A 268 -15.94 27.01 -20.73
C PRO A 268 -17.14 26.65 -21.61
N VAL A 269 -16.94 26.69 -22.92
CA VAL A 269 -17.95 26.39 -23.93
C VAL A 269 -17.41 25.42 -24.97
N GLN A 270 -18.30 24.73 -25.67
CA GLN A 270 -17.98 23.89 -26.82
C GLN A 270 -18.49 24.53 -28.12
N LYS A 271 -17.67 24.48 -29.17
CA LYS A 271 -17.94 25.00 -30.51
C LYS A 271 -17.86 23.87 -31.53
N ILE A 272 -18.92 23.71 -32.33
CA ILE A 272 -19.02 22.66 -33.35
C ILE A 272 -18.67 23.25 -34.71
N THR A 273 -17.63 22.72 -35.36
CA THR A 273 -17.18 23.19 -36.67
C THR A 273 -17.96 22.48 -37.77
N GLU A 274 -18.66 23.22 -38.65
CA GLU A 274 -19.53 22.64 -39.70
C GLU A 274 -18.82 21.65 -40.64
N LYS A 275 -17.59 21.97 -41.05
CA LYS A 275 -16.76 21.11 -41.91
C LYS A 275 -15.33 21.16 -41.43
N ILE A 276 -14.67 20.01 -41.47
CA ILE A 276 -13.27 19.86 -41.09
C ILE A 276 -12.50 19.29 -42.27
N ASP A 277 -11.38 19.93 -42.59
CA ASP A 277 -10.39 19.38 -43.51
C ASP A 277 -9.63 18.26 -42.79
N PHE A 278 -10.00 17.01 -43.06
CA PHE A 278 -9.39 15.82 -42.46
C PHE A 278 -8.65 15.00 -43.52
N CYS A 279 -7.45 14.52 -43.17
CA CYS A 279 -6.69 13.57 -43.97
C CYS A 279 -5.97 12.56 -43.05
N ILE A 280 -5.78 11.35 -43.55
CA ILE A 280 -5.00 10.32 -42.86
C ILE A 280 -3.51 10.54 -43.17
N GLN A 281 -2.67 10.51 -42.13
CA GLN A 281 -1.23 10.51 -42.35
C GLN A 281 -0.77 9.13 -42.80
N PHE A 282 -0.14 9.05 -43.97
CA PHE A 282 0.43 7.81 -44.50
C PHE A 282 1.95 7.85 -44.35
N ASP A 283 2.50 6.84 -43.69
CA ASP A 283 3.95 6.71 -43.50
C ASP A 283 4.38 5.26 -43.80
N SER A 284 5.62 5.05 -44.22
CA SER A 284 6.19 3.71 -44.40
C SER A 284 7.23 3.47 -43.31
N CYS A 285 7.25 2.27 -42.74
CA CYS A 285 8.23 1.92 -41.72
C CYS A 285 8.61 0.44 -41.80
N GLU A 286 9.82 0.13 -41.36
CA GLU A 286 10.23 -1.26 -41.12
C GLU A 286 9.60 -1.78 -39.83
N GLU A 287 9.59 -3.11 -39.63
CA GLU A 287 8.97 -3.75 -38.46
C GLU A 287 9.58 -3.25 -37.13
N GLU A 288 10.89 -3.01 -37.12
CA GLU A 288 11.67 -2.55 -35.96
C GLU A 288 11.38 -1.09 -35.58
N GLU A 289 10.80 -0.31 -36.49
CA GLU A 289 10.51 1.11 -36.28
C GLU A 289 9.10 1.35 -35.71
N ILE A 290 8.23 0.33 -35.70
CA ILE A 290 6.81 0.46 -35.35
C ILE A 290 6.64 1.05 -33.95
N GLU A 291 7.35 0.50 -32.94
CA GLU A 291 7.24 0.96 -31.55
C GLU A 291 7.61 2.43 -31.38
N SER A 292 8.72 2.85 -32.00
CA SER A 292 9.16 4.25 -31.99
C SER A 292 8.12 5.15 -32.67
N LYS A 293 7.56 4.72 -33.80
CA LYS A 293 6.51 5.47 -34.52
C LYS A 293 5.23 5.60 -33.69
N VAL A 294 4.82 4.54 -32.99
CA VAL A 294 3.65 4.57 -32.08
C VAL A 294 3.89 5.57 -30.95
N ALA A 295 5.07 5.56 -30.32
CA ALA A 295 5.39 6.50 -29.25
C ALA A 295 5.40 7.96 -29.73
N HIS A 296 5.95 8.25 -30.90
CA HIS A 296 5.98 9.61 -31.48
C HIS A 296 4.60 10.11 -31.96
N PHE A 297 3.68 9.20 -32.25
CA PHE A 297 2.33 9.55 -32.72
C PHE A 297 1.48 10.18 -31.60
N ILE A 298 1.68 9.74 -30.36
CA ILE A 298 0.95 10.21 -29.18
C ILE A 298 1.53 11.54 -28.71
N LYS A 299 0.72 12.61 -28.77
CA LYS A 299 1.14 13.96 -28.37
C LYS A 299 -0.03 14.77 -27.83
N PRO A 300 0.21 15.80 -26.98
CA PRO A 300 -0.88 16.63 -26.44
C PRO A 300 -1.76 17.25 -27.53
N PHE A 301 -3.06 17.40 -27.27
CA PHE A 301 -4.00 18.12 -28.15
C PHE A 301 -4.10 19.59 -27.76
N ASP A 302 -4.38 20.47 -28.73
CA ASP A 302 -4.83 21.83 -28.47
C ASP A 302 -6.36 21.81 -28.48
N LEU A 303 -6.98 21.84 -27.29
CA LEU A 303 -8.44 21.70 -27.15
C LEU A 303 -9.22 22.82 -27.86
N LYS A 304 -8.57 23.94 -28.22
CA LYS A 304 -9.17 25.04 -28.97
C LYS A 304 -9.30 24.79 -30.47
N LYS A 305 -8.75 23.67 -30.99
CA LYS A 305 -8.72 23.36 -32.43
C LYS A 305 -9.28 21.97 -32.71
N ALA A 306 -10.38 21.92 -33.46
CA ALA A 306 -10.91 20.68 -34.00
C ALA A 306 -10.13 20.27 -35.28
N PRO A 307 -10.02 18.96 -35.59
CA PRO A 307 -10.56 17.83 -34.83
C PRO A 307 -9.62 17.40 -33.69
N LEU A 308 -10.19 16.95 -32.58
CA LEU A 308 -9.44 16.34 -31.47
C LEU A 308 -9.23 14.83 -31.70
N LEU A 309 -8.93 14.49 -32.96
CA LEU A 309 -8.68 13.15 -33.49
C LEU A 309 -7.48 13.22 -34.44
N ARG A 310 -6.53 12.29 -34.27
CA ARG A 310 -5.44 12.04 -35.20
C ARG A 310 -5.50 10.60 -35.67
N VAL A 311 -5.13 10.39 -36.93
CA VAL A 311 -5.09 9.07 -37.55
C VAL A 311 -3.85 8.97 -38.40
N GLN A 312 -3.10 7.88 -38.23
CA GLN A 312 -1.95 7.54 -39.04
C GLN A 312 -2.04 6.08 -39.47
N LEU A 313 -1.64 5.81 -40.70
CA LEU A 313 -1.51 4.46 -41.23
C LEU A 313 -0.04 4.21 -41.60
N LEU A 314 0.61 3.32 -40.86
CA LEU A 314 1.95 2.85 -41.15
C LEU A 314 1.89 1.67 -42.12
N HIS A 315 2.58 1.79 -43.25
CA HIS A 315 2.71 0.74 -44.25
C HIS A 315 4.01 -0.05 -43.99
N VAL A 316 3.86 -1.30 -43.55
CA VAL A 316 4.98 -2.20 -43.23
C VAL A 316 5.29 -3.12 -44.41
N SER A 317 4.26 -3.65 -45.07
CA SER A 317 4.39 -4.44 -46.29
C SER A 317 3.12 -4.34 -47.14
N PRO A 318 3.10 -4.84 -48.39
CA PRO A 318 1.93 -4.75 -49.27
C PRO A 318 0.61 -5.31 -48.70
N THR A 319 0.69 -6.17 -47.68
CA THR A 319 -0.47 -6.78 -47.02
C THR A 319 -0.46 -6.58 -45.49
N ARG A 320 0.38 -5.70 -44.95
CA ARG A 320 0.45 -5.45 -43.50
C ARG A 320 0.60 -3.97 -43.22
N HIS A 321 -0.34 -3.47 -42.42
CA HIS A 321 -0.41 -2.06 -42.03
C HIS A 321 -0.63 -1.97 -40.52
N ILE A 322 -0.15 -0.89 -39.90
CA ILE A 322 -0.49 -0.52 -38.53
C ILE A 322 -1.36 0.74 -38.59
N PHE A 323 -2.61 0.61 -38.16
CA PHE A 323 -3.54 1.70 -38.02
C PHE A 323 -3.42 2.27 -36.61
N LEU A 324 -2.98 3.53 -36.52
CA LEU A 324 -2.89 4.30 -35.30
C LEU A 324 -3.99 5.35 -35.29
N PHE A 325 -4.66 5.49 -34.14
CA PHE A 325 -5.55 6.61 -33.87
C PHE A 325 -5.30 7.14 -32.46
N ASP A 326 -5.49 8.44 -32.29
CA ASP A 326 -5.39 9.09 -31.00
C ASP A 326 -6.48 10.14 -30.93
N MET A 327 -7.23 10.17 -29.83
CA MET A 327 -8.30 11.13 -29.60
C MET A 327 -8.27 11.63 -28.17
N HIS A 328 -8.70 12.86 -27.94
CA HIS A 328 -8.77 13.38 -26.58
C HIS A 328 -10.01 12.82 -25.85
N HIS A 329 -9.84 12.41 -24.59
CA HIS A 329 -10.91 11.84 -23.75
C HIS A 329 -12.09 12.82 -23.50
N ILE A 330 -11.94 14.09 -23.85
CA ILE A 330 -13.03 15.09 -23.75
C ILE A 330 -14.13 14.93 -24.80
N ILE A 331 -13.82 14.27 -25.92
CA ILE A 331 -14.77 13.99 -27.02
C ILE A 331 -15.11 12.51 -27.16
N SER A 332 -14.57 11.65 -26.29
CA SER A 332 -14.71 10.20 -26.40
C SER A 332 -14.56 9.52 -25.05
N ASP A 333 -15.03 8.29 -24.94
CA ASP A 333 -14.92 7.42 -23.78
C ASP A 333 -14.86 5.95 -24.22
N GLY A 334 -14.76 5.02 -23.27
CA GLY A 334 -14.64 3.58 -23.59
C GLY A 334 -15.82 3.02 -24.41
N VAL A 335 -17.04 3.55 -24.23
CA VAL A 335 -18.21 3.16 -25.03
C VAL A 335 -18.15 3.79 -26.42
N SER A 336 -17.76 5.06 -26.52
CA SER A 336 -17.53 5.77 -27.78
C SER A 336 -16.49 5.07 -28.64
N MET A 337 -15.49 4.43 -28.03
CA MET A 337 -14.53 3.61 -28.78
C MET A 337 -15.16 2.42 -29.49
N LYS A 338 -16.13 1.75 -28.85
CA LYS A 338 -16.89 0.66 -29.49
C LYS A 338 -17.72 1.17 -30.65
N ILE A 339 -18.37 2.33 -30.49
CA ILE A 339 -19.16 3.00 -31.54
C ILE A 339 -18.25 3.38 -32.72
N PHE A 340 -17.12 4.02 -32.43
CA PHE A 340 -16.12 4.45 -33.41
C PHE A 340 -15.66 3.28 -34.29
N ILE A 341 -15.24 2.16 -33.70
CA ILE A 341 -14.78 1.00 -34.45
C ILE A 341 -15.92 0.34 -35.25
N ARG A 342 -17.07 0.12 -34.63
CA ARG A 342 -18.25 -0.50 -35.28
C ARG A 342 -18.72 0.30 -36.49
N GLU A 343 -18.81 1.62 -36.35
CA GLU A 343 -19.30 2.49 -37.42
C GLU A 343 -18.24 2.73 -38.49
N LEU A 344 -16.96 2.82 -38.14
CA LEU A 344 -15.86 2.88 -39.11
C LEU A 344 -15.87 1.65 -40.02
N GLN A 345 -16.07 0.45 -39.45
CA GLN A 345 -16.22 -0.80 -40.21
C GLN A 345 -17.40 -0.74 -41.17
N ALA A 346 -18.58 -0.36 -40.68
CA ALA A 346 -19.78 -0.28 -41.50
C ALA A 346 -19.65 0.73 -42.65
N LEU A 347 -19.05 1.90 -42.38
CA LEU A 347 -18.80 2.93 -43.38
C LEU A 347 -17.78 2.49 -44.41
N TYR A 348 -16.70 1.83 -43.99
CA TYR A 348 -15.76 1.24 -44.93
C TYR A 348 -16.46 0.18 -45.78
N GLU A 349 -17.29 -0.70 -45.23
CA GLU A 349 -18.08 -1.68 -46.01
C GLU A 349 -19.10 -1.04 -46.98
N GLY A 350 -19.31 0.28 -46.91
CA GLY A 350 -20.24 1.01 -47.78
C GLY A 350 -21.69 0.97 -47.29
N LYS A 351 -21.92 0.58 -46.03
CA LYS A 351 -23.26 0.59 -45.41
C LYS A 351 -23.71 2.04 -45.15
N LYS A 352 -25.02 2.26 -45.26
CA LYS A 352 -25.66 3.53 -44.90
C LYS A 352 -26.16 3.45 -43.45
N LEU A 353 -25.65 4.33 -42.59
CA LEU A 353 -26.05 4.39 -41.18
C LEU A 353 -27.31 5.27 -41.00
N ALA A 354 -28.18 4.90 -40.05
CA ALA A 354 -29.36 5.70 -39.70
C ALA A 354 -28.95 7.04 -39.07
N LYS A 355 -29.69 8.12 -39.34
CA LYS A 355 -29.41 9.44 -38.76
C LYS A 355 -29.51 9.38 -37.22
N LEU A 356 -28.62 10.07 -36.52
CA LEU A 356 -28.71 10.24 -35.07
C LEU A 356 -29.77 11.30 -34.75
N ASP A 357 -30.64 10.99 -33.78
CA ASP A 357 -31.72 11.88 -33.36
C ASP A 357 -31.20 13.05 -32.51
N ILE A 358 -30.12 12.82 -31.76
CA ILE A 358 -29.43 13.81 -30.92
C ILE A 358 -27.91 13.75 -31.15
N GLN A 359 -27.19 14.72 -30.61
CA GLN A 359 -25.74 14.85 -30.58
C GLN A 359 -25.27 15.17 -29.15
N TYR A 360 -23.96 15.11 -28.90
CA TYR A 360 -23.43 15.32 -27.54
C TYR A 360 -23.76 16.70 -26.96
N LYS A 361 -23.81 17.75 -27.80
CA LYS A 361 -24.19 19.11 -27.36
C LYS A 361 -25.59 19.15 -26.75
N ASP A 362 -26.52 18.33 -27.25
CA ASP A 362 -27.90 18.27 -26.77
C ASP A 362 -27.94 17.69 -25.35
N TYR A 363 -27.13 16.66 -25.11
CA TYR A 363 -26.92 16.10 -23.77
C TYR A 363 -26.29 17.13 -22.81
N ALA A 364 -25.27 17.86 -23.25
CA ALA A 364 -24.62 18.87 -22.41
C ALA A 364 -25.59 19.98 -21.99
N VAL A 365 -26.44 20.47 -22.91
CA VAL A 365 -27.51 21.43 -22.60
C VAL A 365 -28.51 20.83 -21.60
N TRP A 366 -29.02 19.63 -21.90
CA TRP A 366 -29.98 18.93 -21.05
C TRP A 366 -29.44 18.71 -19.63
N GLN A 367 -28.18 18.27 -19.46
CA GLN A 367 -27.57 18.04 -18.15
C GLN A 367 -27.50 19.33 -17.32
N ASN A 368 -27.14 20.45 -17.95
CA ASN A 368 -27.09 21.75 -17.29
C ASN A 368 -28.49 22.19 -16.83
N GLU A 369 -29.54 21.96 -17.64
CA GLU A 369 -30.93 22.24 -17.26
C GLU A 369 -31.41 21.37 -16.09
N GLN A 370 -31.04 20.08 -16.05
CA GLN A 370 -31.39 19.19 -14.93
C GLN A 370 -30.81 19.71 -13.60
N TYR A 371 -29.59 20.25 -13.64
CA TYR A 371 -28.96 20.84 -12.46
C TYR A 371 -29.66 22.13 -12.02
N GLN A 372 -29.93 23.05 -12.95
CA GLN A 372 -30.60 24.33 -12.67
C GLN A 372 -32.01 24.13 -12.10
N ASN A 373 -32.72 23.10 -12.55
CA ASN A 373 -34.07 22.79 -12.08
C ASN A 373 -34.10 22.04 -10.74
N GLY A 374 -32.95 21.71 -10.15
CA GLY A 374 -32.86 21.04 -8.86
C GLY A 374 -33.18 19.54 -8.89
N ASN A 375 -33.25 18.93 -10.08
CA ASN A 375 -33.62 17.51 -10.25
C ASN A 375 -32.58 16.53 -9.68
N LEU A 376 -31.39 17.01 -9.35
CA LEU A 376 -30.29 16.21 -8.80
C LEU A 376 -30.13 16.33 -7.27
N LYS A 377 -31.03 17.05 -6.58
CA LYS A 377 -30.87 17.40 -5.16
C LYS A 377 -30.85 16.18 -4.23
N ASN A 378 -31.59 15.12 -4.54
CA ASN A 378 -31.57 13.90 -3.73
C ASN A 378 -30.20 13.18 -3.81
N MET A 379 -29.63 13.12 -5.03
CA MET A 379 -28.30 12.54 -5.22
C MET A 379 -27.22 13.38 -4.54
N GLU A 380 -27.35 14.70 -4.59
CA GLU A 380 -26.47 15.61 -3.84
C GLU A 380 -26.49 15.33 -2.34
N THR A 381 -27.68 15.27 -1.73
CA THR A 381 -27.83 15.00 -0.29
C THR A 381 -27.15 13.68 0.08
N TYR A 382 -27.35 12.62 -0.71
CA TYR A 382 -26.70 11.34 -0.49
C TYR A 382 -25.17 11.45 -0.44
N TRP A 383 -24.56 12.11 -1.43
CA TRP A 383 -23.11 12.25 -1.50
C TRP A 383 -22.53 13.09 -0.35
N LEU A 384 -23.20 14.17 0.02
CA LEU A 384 -22.78 15.02 1.14
C LEU A 384 -22.91 14.31 2.50
N GLU A 385 -23.98 13.55 2.71
CA GLU A 385 -24.15 12.74 3.91
C GLU A 385 -23.10 11.62 4.00
N LYS A 386 -22.83 10.92 2.89
CA LYS A 386 -21.86 9.81 2.82
C LYS A 386 -20.42 10.24 3.17
N PHE A 387 -20.09 11.50 2.91
CA PHE A 387 -18.77 12.09 3.10
C PHE A 387 -18.75 13.19 4.17
N SER A 388 -19.72 13.17 5.09
CA SER A 388 -19.83 14.15 6.18
C SER A 388 -18.80 13.94 7.29
N ASP A 389 -18.36 12.70 7.52
CA ASP A 389 -17.28 12.36 8.45
C ASP A 389 -15.89 12.71 7.90
N GLU A 390 -14.87 12.68 8.76
CA GLU A 390 -13.46 12.85 8.35
C GLU A 390 -13.12 11.91 7.20
N LEU A 391 -12.52 12.47 6.13
CA LEU A 391 -12.19 11.74 4.92
C LEU A 391 -10.84 11.01 5.09
N PRO A 392 -10.79 9.68 4.87
CA PRO A 392 -9.54 8.95 4.93
C PRO A 392 -8.66 9.27 3.71
N VAL A 393 -7.36 9.38 3.94
CA VAL A 393 -6.34 9.43 2.88
C VAL A 393 -5.66 8.08 2.82
N LEU A 394 -5.52 7.51 1.62
CA LEU A 394 -4.89 6.21 1.45
C LEU A 394 -3.36 6.32 1.54
N GLU A 395 -2.77 5.66 2.54
CA GLU A 395 -1.33 5.72 2.81
C GLU A 395 -0.64 4.43 2.37
N LEU A 396 -0.69 4.17 1.06
CA LEU A 396 0.00 3.04 0.46
C LEU A 396 1.53 3.17 0.60
N PRO A 397 2.24 2.10 0.97
CA PRO A 397 3.70 2.12 1.01
C PRO A 397 4.29 2.36 -0.38
N THR A 398 5.06 3.45 -0.53
CA THR A 398 5.76 3.79 -1.77
C THR A 398 7.26 3.46 -1.69
N ASP A 399 7.89 3.28 -2.85
CA ASP A 399 9.35 3.09 -2.98
C ASP A 399 10.12 4.41 -3.00
N TYR A 400 9.45 5.48 -3.45
CA TYR A 400 10.00 6.82 -3.57
C TYR A 400 9.12 7.83 -2.80
N PRO A 401 9.70 8.93 -2.30
CA PRO A 401 8.93 9.97 -1.63
C PRO A 401 7.95 10.63 -2.61
N ARG A 402 6.76 10.98 -2.13
CA ARG A 402 5.75 11.68 -2.93
C ARG A 402 6.21 13.11 -3.21
N SER A 403 6.15 13.52 -4.48
CA SER A 403 6.40 14.89 -4.93
C SER A 403 5.29 15.85 -4.48
N SER A 404 5.59 17.15 -4.34
CA SER A 404 4.61 18.21 -4.03
C SER A 404 3.56 18.42 -5.13
N VAL A 405 3.88 18.03 -6.37
CA VAL A 405 2.96 18.00 -7.51
C VAL A 405 2.88 16.58 -8.06
N LYS A 406 1.66 16.15 -8.39
CA LYS A 406 1.38 14.83 -8.93
C LYS A 406 2.11 14.60 -10.26
N SER A 407 2.72 13.43 -10.37
CA SER A 407 3.25 12.92 -11.64
C SER A 407 2.23 12.05 -12.35
N TYR A 408 2.18 12.18 -13.67
CA TYR A 408 1.37 11.35 -14.56
C TYR A 408 2.19 10.29 -15.29
N ARG A 409 3.47 10.10 -14.92
CA ARG A 409 4.34 9.08 -15.53
C ARG A 409 3.97 7.71 -14.99
N GLY A 410 3.62 6.80 -15.90
CA GLY A 410 3.11 5.50 -15.55
C GLY A 410 3.80 4.34 -16.24
N SER A 411 3.57 3.16 -15.68
CA SER A 411 3.85 1.88 -16.33
C SER A 411 2.73 0.90 -15.97
N HIS A 412 2.75 -0.25 -16.63
CA HIS A 412 1.71 -1.27 -16.51
C HIS A 412 2.32 -2.65 -16.22
N LEU A 413 1.66 -3.42 -15.37
CA LEU A 413 1.97 -4.84 -15.14
C LEU A 413 0.69 -5.67 -15.27
N SER A 414 0.68 -6.63 -16.19
CA SER A 414 -0.44 -7.57 -16.35
C SER A 414 -0.10 -8.96 -15.80
N PHE A 415 -1.12 -9.64 -15.26
CA PHE A 415 -1.06 -11.03 -14.83
C PHE A 415 -2.43 -11.69 -14.97
N VAL A 416 -2.46 -13.02 -14.98
CA VAL A 416 -3.68 -13.81 -15.16
C VAL A 416 -4.11 -14.42 -13.84
N VAL A 417 -5.39 -14.24 -13.51
CA VAL A 417 -6.11 -15.07 -12.55
C VAL A 417 -6.76 -16.19 -13.35
N ASP A 418 -6.35 -17.43 -13.09
CA ASP A 418 -6.81 -18.56 -13.87
C ASP A 418 -8.31 -18.83 -13.74
N LYS A 419 -8.81 -19.70 -14.60
CA LYS A 419 -10.22 -20.08 -14.68
C LYS A 419 -10.73 -20.69 -13.37
N GLU A 420 -9.94 -21.52 -12.70
CA GLU A 420 -10.36 -22.19 -11.46
C GLU A 420 -10.63 -21.16 -10.35
N LEU A 421 -9.69 -20.23 -10.17
CA LEU A 421 -9.84 -19.17 -9.18
C LEU A 421 -10.99 -18.22 -9.55
N THR A 422 -11.12 -17.89 -10.84
CA THR A 422 -12.22 -17.07 -11.36
C THR A 422 -13.60 -17.71 -11.09
N GLU A 423 -13.73 -19.02 -11.28
CA GLU A 423 -14.95 -19.76 -10.96
C GLU A 423 -15.24 -19.78 -9.45
N GLY A 424 -14.19 -19.89 -8.61
CA GLY A 424 -14.29 -19.73 -7.16
C GLY A 424 -14.87 -18.36 -6.75
N LEU A 425 -14.38 -17.28 -7.36
CA LEU A 425 -14.89 -15.92 -7.12
C LEU A 425 -16.35 -15.76 -7.59
N ARG A 426 -16.70 -16.37 -8.73
CA ARG A 426 -18.09 -16.42 -9.22
C ARG A 426 -19.00 -17.19 -8.26
N ASN A 427 -18.51 -18.23 -7.61
CA ASN A 427 -19.28 -18.96 -6.59
C ASN A 427 -19.55 -18.10 -5.35
N ILE A 428 -18.58 -17.28 -4.90
CA ILE A 428 -18.81 -16.30 -3.84
C ILE A 428 -19.88 -15.28 -4.25
N SER A 429 -19.82 -14.77 -5.48
CA SER A 429 -20.82 -13.87 -6.05
C SER A 429 -22.23 -14.52 -6.04
N LYS A 430 -22.35 -15.79 -6.43
CA LYS A 430 -23.61 -16.54 -6.36
C LYS A 430 -24.11 -16.72 -4.92
N GLN A 431 -23.24 -17.07 -3.97
CA GLN A 431 -23.60 -17.30 -2.56
C GLN A 431 -24.08 -16.03 -1.84
N THR A 432 -23.57 -14.87 -2.24
CA THR A 432 -23.90 -13.57 -1.65
C THR A 432 -24.93 -12.78 -2.46
N GLU A 433 -25.41 -13.37 -3.56
CA GLU A 433 -26.28 -12.71 -4.55
C GLU A 433 -25.71 -11.35 -4.97
N SER A 434 -24.39 -11.27 -5.12
CA SER A 434 -23.65 -10.09 -5.52
C SER A 434 -23.08 -10.27 -6.93
N THR A 435 -22.45 -9.25 -7.51
CA THR A 435 -21.76 -9.37 -8.80
C THR A 435 -20.28 -9.66 -8.61
N LEU A 436 -19.62 -10.18 -9.66
CA LEU A 436 -18.16 -10.37 -9.65
C LEU A 436 -17.41 -9.06 -9.34
N TYR A 437 -17.91 -7.92 -9.83
CA TYR A 437 -17.38 -6.60 -9.48
C TYR A 437 -17.36 -6.34 -7.97
N MET A 438 -18.46 -6.63 -7.26
CA MET A 438 -18.57 -6.41 -5.81
C MET A 438 -17.60 -7.31 -5.03
N VAL A 439 -17.40 -8.56 -5.49
CA VAL A 439 -16.42 -9.48 -4.89
C VAL A 439 -14.99 -8.98 -5.12
N LEU A 440 -14.67 -8.51 -6.33
CA LEU A 440 -13.35 -7.96 -6.65
C LEU A 440 -13.08 -6.64 -5.92
N LEU A 441 -14.10 -5.80 -5.73
CA LEU A 441 -14.02 -4.59 -4.89
C LEU A 441 -13.70 -4.94 -3.44
N ALA A 442 -14.36 -5.95 -2.87
CA ALA A 442 -14.07 -6.44 -1.52
C ALA A 442 -12.64 -6.99 -1.41
N ALA A 443 -12.20 -7.77 -2.40
CA ALA A 443 -10.84 -8.29 -2.45
C ALA A 443 -9.79 -7.17 -2.55
N TYR A 444 -10.05 -6.15 -3.38
CA TYR A 444 -9.14 -5.03 -3.54
C TYR A 444 -9.09 -4.16 -2.29
N ALA A 445 -10.23 -3.83 -1.67
CA ALA A 445 -10.29 -3.13 -0.39
C ALA A 445 -9.55 -3.90 0.72
N THR A 446 -9.68 -5.24 0.73
CA THR A 446 -8.94 -6.10 1.66
C THR A 446 -7.43 -6.02 1.42
N LEU A 447 -6.96 -6.07 0.16
CA LEU A 447 -5.55 -5.92 -0.17
C LEU A 447 -5.01 -4.57 0.32
N LEU A 448 -5.71 -3.48 0.02
CA LEU A 448 -5.33 -2.13 0.44
C LEU A 448 -5.29 -2.01 1.97
N SER A 449 -6.27 -2.59 2.67
CA SER A 449 -6.31 -2.65 4.12
C SER A 449 -5.09 -3.39 4.69
N LYS A 450 -4.70 -4.51 4.08
CA LYS A 450 -3.53 -5.29 4.50
C LYS A 450 -2.20 -4.55 4.28
N TYR A 451 -2.09 -3.77 3.22
CA TYR A 451 -0.89 -2.98 2.92
C TYR A 451 -0.74 -1.74 3.81
N THR A 452 -1.85 -1.14 4.23
CA THR A 452 -1.87 0.16 4.93
C THR A 452 -2.19 0.06 6.43
N GLY A 453 -2.86 -1.02 6.83
CA GLY A 453 -3.51 -1.15 8.14
C GLY A 453 -4.72 -0.25 8.33
N GLN A 454 -5.31 0.27 7.25
CA GLN A 454 -6.50 1.13 7.27
C GLN A 454 -7.79 0.30 7.09
N GLU A 455 -8.85 0.70 7.80
CA GLU A 455 -10.17 0.05 7.76
C GLU A 455 -11.27 0.98 7.22
N ASP A 456 -10.92 2.17 6.74
CA ASP A 456 -11.79 3.11 6.03
C ASP A 456 -11.04 3.57 4.78
N ILE A 457 -11.52 3.15 3.60
CA ILE A 457 -10.81 3.28 2.33
C ILE A 457 -11.78 3.74 1.25
N ILE A 458 -11.41 4.79 0.51
CA ILE A 458 -12.16 5.26 -0.65
C ILE A 458 -11.47 4.77 -1.92
N ILE A 459 -12.22 4.08 -2.78
CA ILE A 459 -11.77 3.55 -4.07
C ILE A 459 -12.58 4.20 -5.18
N GLY A 460 -11.92 4.76 -6.19
CA GLY A 460 -12.58 5.26 -7.39
C GLY A 460 -13.13 4.13 -8.25
N SER A 461 -14.25 4.39 -8.92
CA SER A 461 -14.78 3.47 -9.93
C SER A 461 -15.42 4.26 -11.08
N PRO A 462 -15.13 3.93 -12.36
CA PRO A 462 -15.79 4.56 -13.49
C PRO A 462 -17.18 3.96 -13.71
N VAL A 463 -18.15 4.82 -14.01
CA VAL A 463 -19.48 4.43 -14.49
C VAL A 463 -19.72 5.00 -15.88
N ALA A 464 -20.51 4.31 -16.71
CA ALA A 464 -20.69 4.68 -18.11
C ALA A 464 -21.37 6.04 -18.32
N GLY A 465 -22.21 6.49 -17.36
CA GLY A 465 -22.92 7.78 -17.41
C GLY A 465 -23.95 7.92 -18.53
N ARG A 466 -24.41 6.79 -19.11
CA ARG A 466 -25.40 6.73 -20.21
C ARG A 466 -26.74 6.22 -19.69
N GLU A 467 -27.39 7.02 -18.85
CA GLU A 467 -28.66 6.65 -18.19
C GLU A 467 -29.89 6.82 -19.10
N GLN A 468 -29.77 7.59 -20.19
CA GLN A 468 -30.82 7.79 -21.19
C GLN A 468 -30.58 6.92 -22.41
N VAL A 469 -31.62 6.29 -22.94
CA VAL A 469 -31.51 5.32 -24.04
C VAL A 469 -30.97 5.97 -25.33
N GLU A 470 -31.27 7.24 -25.54
CA GLU A 470 -30.82 8.06 -26.68
C GLU A 470 -29.30 8.22 -26.70
N LEU A 471 -28.60 8.04 -25.57
CA LEU A 471 -27.15 8.19 -25.46
C LEU A 471 -26.38 6.98 -25.96
N ASN A 472 -27.01 5.83 -26.18
CA ASN A 472 -26.30 4.57 -26.46
C ASN A 472 -25.44 4.58 -27.73
N ASP A 473 -25.82 5.37 -28.74
CA ASP A 473 -25.12 5.45 -30.03
C ASP A 473 -24.37 6.78 -30.26
N ILE A 474 -24.26 7.62 -29.22
CA ILE A 474 -23.63 8.95 -29.32
C ILE A 474 -22.16 8.88 -28.90
N MET A 475 -21.26 9.45 -29.69
CA MET A 475 -19.86 9.64 -29.27
C MET A 475 -19.71 10.86 -28.36
N GLY A 476 -18.94 10.72 -27.29
CA GLY A 476 -18.65 11.81 -26.37
C GLY A 476 -18.13 11.34 -25.02
N MET A 477 -17.85 12.29 -24.11
CA MET A 477 -17.40 11.99 -22.76
C MET A 477 -18.59 11.86 -21.80
N PHE A 478 -19.06 10.64 -21.55
CA PHE A 478 -20.16 10.38 -20.62
C PHE A 478 -19.71 9.78 -19.30
N VAL A 479 -18.52 9.18 -19.27
CA VAL A 479 -17.99 8.52 -18.07
C VAL A 479 -18.02 9.48 -16.89
N ASN A 480 -18.70 9.06 -15.83
CA ASN A 480 -18.62 9.70 -14.52
C ASN A 480 -17.75 8.83 -13.61
N THR A 481 -17.20 9.43 -12.56
CA THR A 481 -16.43 8.70 -11.55
C THR A 481 -17.20 8.70 -10.24
N VAL A 482 -17.35 7.54 -9.61
CA VAL A 482 -17.96 7.42 -8.29
C VAL A 482 -16.91 7.02 -7.25
N ALA A 483 -17.07 7.53 -6.03
CA ALA A 483 -16.19 7.23 -4.91
C ALA A 483 -16.83 6.14 -4.02
N MET A 484 -16.23 4.96 -3.99
CA MET A 484 -16.66 3.82 -3.17
C MET A 484 -15.94 3.88 -1.81
N ARG A 485 -16.58 4.43 -0.78
CA ARG A 485 -16.09 4.37 0.60
C ARG A 485 -16.43 3.02 1.22
N THR A 486 -15.40 2.29 1.64
CA THR A 486 -15.46 0.88 2.06
C THR A 486 -14.86 0.70 3.46
N TYR A 487 -15.40 -0.26 4.22
CA TYR A 487 -14.97 -0.51 5.61
C TYR A 487 -14.49 -1.96 5.80
N PRO A 488 -13.28 -2.33 5.32
CA PRO A 488 -12.70 -3.67 5.47
C PRO A 488 -12.20 -3.92 6.92
N GLU A 489 -13.09 -3.81 7.89
CA GLU A 489 -12.80 -4.00 9.31
C GLU A 489 -12.39 -5.44 9.61
N GLY A 490 -11.32 -5.61 10.40
CA GLY A 490 -10.68 -6.91 10.60
C GLY A 490 -11.59 -8.00 11.16
N HIS A 491 -12.61 -7.66 11.95
CA HIS A 491 -13.52 -8.61 12.59
C HIS A 491 -14.56 -9.20 11.62
N LYS A 492 -14.86 -8.54 10.50
CA LYS A 492 -15.85 -9.00 9.51
C LYS A 492 -15.34 -10.23 8.78
N THR A 493 -16.23 -11.17 8.47
CA THR A 493 -15.90 -12.22 7.50
C THR A 493 -15.83 -11.63 6.09
N PHE A 494 -15.09 -12.28 5.18
CA PHE A 494 -15.06 -11.81 3.79
C PHE A 494 -16.46 -11.80 3.15
N LEU A 495 -17.32 -12.80 3.44
CA LEU A 495 -18.71 -12.79 2.97
C LEU A 495 -19.53 -11.61 3.50
N ASP A 496 -19.35 -11.23 4.77
CA ASP A 496 -20.07 -10.10 5.35
C ASP A 496 -19.62 -8.78 4.70
N LEU A 497 -18.32 -8.62 4.46
CA LEU A 497 -17.80 -7.48 3.70
C LEU A 497 -18.40 -7.41 2.28
N VAL A 498 -18.51 -8.54 1.57
CA VAL A 498 -19.14 -8.57 0.24
C VAL A 498 -20.62 -8.17 0.30
N LYS A 499 -21.37 -8.64 1.30
CA LYS A 499 -22.80 -8.28 1.47
C LYS A 499 -22.98 -6.80 1.79
N GLU A 500 -22.13 -6.24 2.64
CA GLU A 500 -22.12 -4.81 2.93
C GLU A 500 -21.83 -4.00 1.67
N LEU A 501 -20.76 -4.37 0.95
CA LEU A 501 -20.37 -3.69 -0.30
C LEU A 501 -21.41 -3.85 -1.40
N LYS A 502 -22.18 -4.94 -1.44
CA LYS A 502 -23.36 -5.06 -2.30
C LYS A 502 -24.35 -3.94 -1.99
N GLY A 503 -24.76 -3.79 -0.73
CA GLY A 503 -25.70 -2.75 -0.31
C GLY A 503 -25.21 -1.34 -0.63
N GLU A 504 -23.95 -1.05 -0.33
CA GLU A 504 -23.35 0.26 -0.58
C GLU A 504 -23.15 0.55 -2.07
N SER A 505 -22.69 -0.43 -2.86
CA SER A 505 -22.53 -0.27 -4.31
C SER A 505 -23.87 0.03 -4.99
N LEU A 506 -24.97 -0.59 -4.54
CA LEU A 506 -26.30 -0.32 -5.10
C LEU A 506 -26.72 1.14 -4.86
N LYS A 507 -26.56 1.66 -3.65
CA LYS A 507 -26.84 3.07 -3.34
C LYS A 507 -25.95 4.02 -4.15
N VAL A 508 -24.67 3.69 -4.33
CA VAL A 508 -23.75 4.46 -5.17
C VAL A 508 -24.24 4.49 -6.62
N PHE A 509 -24.66 3.35 -7.18
CA PHE A 509 -25.16 3.28 -8.54
C PHE A 509 -26.50 4.01 -8.72
N GLU A 510 -27.37 4.05 -7.71
CA GLU A 510 -28.60 4.85 -7.74
C GLU A 510 -28.34 6.35 -7.80
N ASN A 511 -27.23 6.80 -7.23
CA ASN A 511 -26.85 8.22 -7.15
C ASN A 511 -25.69 8.58 -8.10
N GLN A 512 -25.35 7.71 -9.04
CA GLN A 512 -24.21 7.87 -9.95
C GLN A 512 -24.36 9.02 -10.95
N GLY A 513 -25.58 9.52 -11.14
CA GLY A 513 -25.87 10.63 -12.05
C GLY A 513 -25.39 11.99 -11.54
N TYR A 514 -25.02 12.09 -10.26
CA TYR A 514 -24.45 13.32 -9.70
C TYR A 514 -22.98 13.48 -10.09
N PRO A 515 -22.56 14.64 -10.63
CA PRO A 515 -21.19 14.82 -11.07
C PRO A 515 -20.17 14.78 -9.93
N PHE A 516 -19.09 14.03 -10.12
CA PHE A 516 -18.01 13.90 -9.13
C PHE A 516 -17.43 15.25 -8.69
N GLU A 517 -17.27 16.17 -9.63
CA GLU A 517 -16.64 17.48 -9.37
C GLU A 517 -17.51 18.32 -8.44
N LYS A 518 -18.82 18.17 -8.52
CA LYS A 518 -19.76 18.84 -7.60
C LYS A 518 -19.70 18.26 -6.20
N VAL A 519 -19.42 16.96 -6.06
CA VAL A 519 -19.14 16.35 -4.75
C VAL A 519 -17.89 16.99 -4.14
N VAL A 520 -16.79 17.06 -4.90
CA VAL A 520 -15.53 17.66 -4.43
C VAL A 520 -15.69 19.14 -4.07
N GLU A 521 -16.35 19.92 -4.94
CA GLU A 521 -16.63 21.35 -4.75
C GLU A 521 -17.42 21.60 -3.45
N LYS A 522 -18.52 20.85 -3.24
CA LYS A 522 -19.42 21.06 -2.09
C LYS A 522 -18.87 20.52 -0.78
N LEU A 523 -17.99 19.53 -0.81
CA LEU A 523 -17.29 19.06 0.38
C LEU A 523 -16.22 20.05 0.86
N GLY A 524 -15.85 21.05 0.04
CA GLY A 524 -14.84 22.05 0.41
C GLY A 524 -13.48 21.43 0.74
N ILE A 525 -13.13 20.33 0.04
CA ILE A 525 -11.89 19.59 0.31
C ILE A 525 -10.71 20.48 -0.05
N LYS A 526 -9.82 20.73 0.92
CA LYS A 526 -8.60 21.50 0.68
C LYS A 526 -7.77 20.82 -0.42
N ARG A 527 -7.40 21.59 -1.44
CA ARG A 527 -6.75 21.05 -2.64
C ARG A 527 -5.30 20.67 -2.35
N ASP A 528 -5.01 19.37 -2.42
CA ASP A 528 -3.64 18.82 -2.42
C ASP A 528 -3.22 18.54 -3.88
N LEU A 529 -2.21 19.26 -4.38
CA LEU A 529 -1.70 19.09 -5.75
C LEU A 529 -0.93 17.77 -5.96
N SER A 530 -0.53 17.10 -4.89
CA SER A 530 0.18 15.81 -4.92
C SER A 530 -0.74 14.60 -5.04
N ARG A 531 -2.05 14.78 -4.80
CA ARG A 531 -3.04 13.70 -4.70
C ARG A 531 -4.31 13.98 -5.48
N HIS A 532 -5.19 12.99 -5.58
CA HIS A 532 -6.55 13.21 -6.08
C HIS A 532 -7.45 13.63 -4.92
N PRO A 533 -8.53 14.40 -5.17
CA PRO A 533 -9.29 15.01 -4.08
C PRO A 533 -9.95 14.03 -3.09
N LEU A 534 -10.32 12.83 -3.52
CA LEU A 534 -11.07 11.86 -2.70
C LEU A 534 -10.48 10.45 -2.64
N PHE A 535 -9.74 10.01 -3.65
CA PHE A 535 -9.17 8.67 -3.71
C PHE A 535 -7.93 8.64 -4.61
N ASP A 536 -6.91 7.90 -4.19
CA ASP A 536 -5.65 7.76 -4.92
C ASP A 536 -5.59 6.51 -5.80
N THR A 537 -6.60 5.65 -5.72
CA THR A 537 -6.68 4.41 -6.47
C THR A 537 -8.05 4.16 -7.10
N MET A 538 -8.08 3.39 -8.19
CA MET A 538 -9.27 3.06 -8.96
C MET A 538 -9.37 1.57 -9.26
N LEU A 539 -10.59 1.03 -9.20
CA LEU A 539 -10.94 -0.30 -9.70
C LEU A 539 -11.78 -0.19 -10.96
N VAL A 540 -11.34 -0.85 -12.03
CA VAL A 540 -12.04 -0.88 -13.32
C VAL A 540 -12.29 -2.34 -13.69
N LEU A 541 -13.55 -2.72 -13.84
CA LEU A 541 -13.92 -4.02 -14.43
C LEU A 541 -14.51 -3.77 -15.81
N GLN A 542 -13.83 -4.23 -16.84
CA GLN A 542 -14.32 -4.20 -18.20
C GLN A 542 -14.82 -5.59 -18.61
N ASN A 543 -16.02 -5.64 -19.17
CA ASN A 543 -16.48 -6.82 -19.87
C ASN A 543 -16.12 -6.65 -21.34
N PRO A 544 -15.19 -7.46 -21.87
CA PRO A 544 -14.96 -7.55 -23.30
C PRO A 544 -16.16 -8.32 -23.89
N GLU A 545 -17.30 -7.67 -23.94
CA GLU A 545 -18.17 -7.88 -25.09
C GLU A 545 -17.30 -7.55 -26.28
N ASN A 546 -16.73 -8.60 -26.88
CA ASN A 546 -15.75 -8.54 -27.94
C ASN A 546 -16.15 -7.40 -28.85
N ILE A 547 -15.25 -6.43 -29.04
CA ILE A 547 -15.26 -5.72 -30.32
C ILE A 547 -15.11 -6.86 -31.32
N GLU A 548 -16.22 -7.34 -31.86
CA GLU A 548 -16.20 -8.29 -32.97
C GLU A 548 -15.60 -7.49 -34.10
N LEU A 549 -14.27 -7.45 -34.14
CA LEU A 549 -13.50 -7.11 -35.31
C LEU A 549 -13.79 -8.23 -36.31
N LYS A 550 -14.98 -8.17 -36.91
CA LYS A 550 -15.32 -8.98 -38.09
C LYS A 550 -14.26 -8.68 -39.13
N GLU A 551 -13.92 -9.69 -39.93
CA GLU A 551 -13.08 -9.49 -41.11
C GLU A 551 -13.66 -8.31 -41.90
N LEU A 552 -12.87 -7.25 -42.06
CA LEU A 552 -13.31 -5.99 -42.62
C LEU A 552 -13.27 -6.18 -44.15
N ALA A 553 -14.34 -6.75 -44.70
CA ALA A 553 -14.33 -7.45 -45.98
C ALA A 553 -13.29 -8.60 -45.98
N ASP A 554 -12.18 -8.44 -46.70
CA ASP A 554 -11.07 -9.42 -46.79
C ASP A 554 -9.90 -9.09 -45.84
N LEU A 555 -10.05 -8.10 -44.95
CA LEU A 555 -9.00 -7.63 -44.04
C LEU A 555 -9.12 -8.28 -42.66
N LYS A 556 -8.02 -8.79 -42.12
CA LYS A 556 -7.95 -9.24 -40.72
C LYS A 556 -7.44 -8.10 -39.85
N ILE A 557 -8.19 -7.77 -38.80
CA ILE A 557 -7.83 -6.70 -37.87
C ILE A 557 -7.62 -7.29 -36.49
N LYS A 558 -6.49 -6.93 -35.87
CA LYS A 558 -6.14 -7.35 -34.51
C LYS A 558 -5.66 -6.13 -33.74
N PRO A 559 -5.91 -6.04 -32.42
CA PRO A 559 -5.24 -5.05 -31.58
C PRO A 559 -3.71 -5.17 -31.71
N TYR A 560 -3.01 -4.04 -31.72
CA TYR A 560 -1.56 -3.98 -31.55
C TYR A 560 -1.29 -3.48 -30.14
N GLU A 561 -0.65 -4.31 -29.32
CA GLU A 561 -0.30 -3.96 -27.94
C GLU A 561 0.91 -3.02 -27.94
N PHE A 562 0.83 -1.96 -27.14
CA PHE A 562 1.93 -1.01 -26.93
C PHE A 562 1.89 -0.52 -25.47
N GLU A 563 3.04 -0.13 -24.94
CA GLU A 563 3.12 0.41 -23.58
C GLU A 563 2.65 1.88 -23.57
N ASN A 564 1.52 2.14 -22.92
CA ASN A 564 1.15 3.50 -22.57
C ASN A 564 1.90 3.93 -21.31
N GLN A 565 2.65 5.04 -21.39
CA GLN A 565 3.55 5.51 -20.33
C GLN A 565 2.90 6.52 -19.37
N SER A 566 1.57 6.56 -19.30
CA SER A 566 0.81 7.45 -18.42
C SER A 566 0.16 6.71 -17.27
N SER A 567 0.16 7.29 -16.06
CA SER A 567 -0.63 6.84 -14.91
C SER A 567 -1.52 7.98 -14.44
N LYS A 568 -2.84 7.77 -14.40
CA LYS A 568 -3.76 8.82 -13.94
C LYS A 568 -3.84 8.90 -12.43
N PHE A 569 -3.69 7.77 -11.75
CA PHE A 569 -3.79 7.61 -10.30
C PHE A 569 -2.47 7.04 -9.75
N ASP A 570 -2.35 6.89 -8.44
CA ASP A 570 -1.19 6.21 -7.87
C ASP A 570 -1.17 4.74 -8.32
N LEU A 571 -2.34 4.11 -8.28
CA LEU A 571 -2.62 2.77 -8.77
C LEU A 571 -3.97 2.72 -9.48
N THR A 572 -4.09 1.95 -10.55
CA THR A 572 -5.38 1.56 -11.14
C THR A 572 -5.37 0.07 -11.42
N LEU A 573 -6.32 -0.65 -10.82
CA LEU A 573 -6.53 -2.08 -11.05
C LEU A 573 -7.57 -2.25 -12.17
N ASN A 574 -7.09 -2.56 -13.36
CA ASN A 574 -7.92 -2.88 -14.52
C ASN A 574 -8.11 -4.40 -14.59
N ILE A 575 -9.36 -4.85 -14.70
CA ILE A 575 -9.70 -6.27 -14.76
C ILE A 575 -10.56 -6.50 -16.00
N GLU A 576 -10.14 -7.46 -16.82
CA GLU A 576 -10.86 -7.91 -18.00
C GLU A 576 -11.16 -9.40 -17.89
N GLU A 577 -12.39 -9.79 -18.16
CA GLU A 577 -12.77 -11.21 -18.17
C GLU A 577 -12.68 -11.81 -19.56
N ASN A 578 -11.91 -12.88 -19.73
CA ASN A 578 -11.77 -13.58 -21.01
C ASN A 578 -11.97 -15.10 -20.86
N ALA A 579 -11.79 -15.85 -21.96
CA ALA A 579 -12.00 -17.30 -21.95
C ALA A 579 -11.02 -18.08 -21.05
N GLN A 580 -9.90 -17.47 -20.64
CA GLN A 580 -8.85 -18.08 -19.81
C GLN A 580 -8.99 -17.74 -18.32
N GLY A 581 -9.87 -16.81 -17.94
CA GLY A 581 -10.05 -16.32 -16.57
C GLY A 581 -10.15 -14.79 -16.54
N LEU A 582 -9.52 -14.16 -15.55
CA LEU A 582 -9.40 -12.70 -15.47
C LEU A 582 -7.98 -12.27 -15.85
N LEU A 583 -7.87 -11.38 -16.83
CA LEU A 583 -6.65 -10.62 -17.08
C LEU A 583 -6.68 -9.38 -16.18
N VAL A 584 -5.72 -9.32 -15.26
CA VAL A 584 -5.59 -8.22 -14.29
C VAL A 584 -4.38 -7.39 -14.66
N GLY A 585 -4.59 -6.09 -14.82
CA GLY A 585 -3.56 -5.11 -15.12
C GLY A 585 -3.46 -4.06 -14.02
N ILE A 586 -2.26 -3.84 -13.48
CA ILE A 586 -1.95 -2.77 -12.54
C ILE A 586 -1.23 -1.66 -13.30
N GLU A 587 -1.92 -0.54 -13.52
CA GLU A 587 -1.29 0.73 -13.91
C GLU A 587 -0.79 1.43 -12.64
N TYR A 588 0.45 1.93 -12.65
CA TYR A 588 1.09 2.53 -11.47
C TYR A 588 1.99 3.72 -11.82
N CYS A 589 2.10 4.66 -10.89
CA CYS A 589 2.98 5.82 -11.02
C CYS A 589 4.46 5.45 -10.80
N LEU A 590 5.31 5.74 -11.79
CA LEU A 590 6.75 5.43 -11.76
C LEU A 590 7.53 6.26 -10.73
N ASP A 591 7.01 7.44 -10.38
CA ASP A 591 7.63 8.30 -9.38
C ASP A 591 7.22 7.91 -7.95
N LEU A 592 6.38 6.87 -7.77
CA LEU A 592 6.01 6.31 -6.47
C LEU A 592 6.45 4.85 -6.31
N TYR A 593 6.40 4.05 -7.37
CA TYR A 593 6.59 2.60 -7.28
C TYR A 593 7.63 2.06 -8.26
N LYS A 594 8.37 1.06 -7.78
CA LYS A 594 9.22 0.19 -8.60
C LYS A 594 8.41 -0.97 -9.16
N ARG A 595 8.80 -1.47 -10.34
CA ARG A 595 8.16 -2.64 -10.98
C ARG A 595 8.21 -3.88 -10.07
N GLU A 596 9.29 -4.06 -9.32
CA GLU A 596 9.47 -5.18 -8.38
C GLU A 596 8.45 -5.14 -7.23
N THR A 597 8.08 -3.94 -6.77
CA THR A 597 7.06 -3.77 -5.73
C THR A 597 5.68 -4.12 -6.25
N ILE A 598 5.33 -3.66 -7.45
CA ILE A 598 4.06 -4.00 -8.10
C ILE A 598 3.98 -5.50 -8.44
N THR A 599 5.10 -6.12 -8.84
CA THR A 599 5.18 -7.56 -9.09
C THR A 599 4.97 -8.40 -7.82
N ARG A 600 5.42 -7.90 -6.66
CA ARG A 600 5.13 -8.54 -5.38
C ARG A 600 3.67 -8.34 -4.98
N MET A 601 3.13 -7.13 -5.18
CA MET A 601 1.72 -6.83 -4.96
C MET A 601 0.78 -7.72 -5.79
N SER A 602 1.11 -7.99 -7.06
CA SER A 602 0.32 -8.90 -7.90
C SER A 602 0.33 -10.34 -7.36
N LYS A 603 1.48 -10.84 -6.89
CA LYS A 603 1.59 -12.14 -6.23
C LYS A 603 0.78 -12.19 -4.93
N ASN A 604 0.84 -11.14 -4.11
CA ASN A 604 0.04 -11.04 -2.88
C ASN A 604 -1.46 -10.98 -3.18
N PHE A 605 -1.87 -10.32 -4.27
CA PHE A 605 -3.26 -10.29 -4.70
C PHE A 605 -3.75 -11.68 -5.13
N ILE A 606 -2.96 -12.43 -5.91
CA ILE A 606 -3.29 -13.83 -6.25
C ILE A 606 -3.42 -14.68 -4.99
N GLN A 607 -2.47 -14.57 -4.05
CA GLN A 607 -2.53 -15.29 -2.77
C GLN A 607 -3.79 -14.93 -1.98
N LEU A 608 -4.15 -13.65 -1.91
CA LEU A 608 -5.39 -13.18 -1.28
C LEU A 608 -6.61 -13.83 -1.92
N LEU A 609 -6.70 -13.81 -3.25
CA LEU A 609 -7.81 -14.42 -4.00
C LEU A 609 -7.92 -15.92 -3.70
N GLN A 610 -6.80 -16.64 -3.65
CA GLN A 610 -6.77 -18.06 -3.28
C GLN A 610 -7.27 -18.28 -1.84
N THR A 611 -6.83 -17.45 -0.90
CA THR A 611 -7.26 -17.53 0.51
C THR A 611 -8.77 -17.35 0.66
N ILE A 612 -9.36 -16.34 0.00
CA ILE A 612 -10.80 -16.06 0.11
C ILE A 612 -11.67 -17.10 -0.60
N VAL A 613 -11.19 -17.71 -1.69
CA VAL A 613 -11.92 -18.78 -2.38
C VAL A 613 -11.91 -20.06 -1.54
N ASN A 614 -10.80 -20.36 -0.87
CA ASN A 614 -10.67 -21.54 -0.01
C ASN A 614 -11.52 -21.43 1.27
N ASN A 615 -11.60 -20.26 1.90
CA ASN A 615 -12.38 -20.05 3.10
C ASN A 615 -13.01 -18.63 3.16
N PRO A 616 -14.15 -18.40 2.51
CA PRO A 616 -14.76 -17.08 2.47
C PRO A 616 -15.38 -16.65 3.82
N MET A 617 -15.50 -17.56 4.80
CA MET A 617 -15.96 -17.25 6.16
C MET A 617 -14.84 -16.74 7.07
N GLN A 618 -13.60 -16.67 6.58
CA GLN A 618 -12.47 -16.15 7.34
C GLN A 618 -12.63 -14.65 7.59
N CYS A 619 -12.28 -14.20 8.81
CA CYS A 619 -12.23 -12.78 9.15
C CYS A 619 -11.17 -12.06 8.30
N VAL A 620 -11.44 -10.81 7.92
CA VAL A 620 -10.52 -9.97 7.13
C VAL A 620 -9.14 -9.86 7.79
N SER A 621 -9.09 -9.75 9.12
CA SER A 621 -7.86 -9.78 9.92
C SER A 621 -6.99 -11.00 9.68
N ASN A 622 -7.59 -12.15 9.41
CA ASN A 622 -6.88 -13.42 9.26
C ASN A 622 -6.63 -13.81 7.80
N ILE A 623 -7.12 -13.04 6.82
CA ILE A 623 -6.84 -13.31 5.41
C ILE A 623 -5.33 -13.14 5.17
N GLU A 624 -4.69 -14.24 4.80
CA GLU A 624 -3.26 -14.32 4.51
C GLU A 624 -2.97 -13.83 3.08
N ILE A 625 -2.03 -12.90 2.97
CA ILE A 625 -1.56 -12.34 1.68
C ILE A 625 -0.10 -12.66 1.40
N ILE A 626 0.66 -13.10 2.42
CA ILE A 626 2.07 -13.44 2.29
C ILE A 626 2.21 -14.73 1.47
N THR A 627 3.12 -14.73 0.52
CA THR A 627 3.33 -15.90 -0.33
C THR A 627 4.30 -16.91 0.28
N GLN A 628 4.21 -18.18 -0.12
CA GLN A 628 5.17 -19.22 0.31
C GLN A 628 6.62 -18.91 -0.11
N GLU A 629 6.81 -18.18 -1.21
CA GLU A 629 8.12 -17.67 -1.65
C GLU A 629 8.68 -16.67 -0.64
N GLU A 630 7.88 -15.69 -0.21
CA GLU A 630 8.27 -14.71 0.81
C GLU A 630 8.54 -15.37 2.16
N ILE A 631 7.74 -16.35 2.59
CA ILE A 631 8.00 -17.09 3.83
C ILE A 631 9.38 -17.77 3.79
N LYS A 632 9.78 -18.34 2.65
CA LYS A 632 11.12 -18.94 2.49
C LYS A 632 12.22 -17.88 2.58
N ILE A 633 12.04 -16.74 1.90
CA ILE A 633 12.99 -15.62 1.95
C ILE A 633 13.13 -15.09 3.38
N LEU A 634 12.03 -14.91 4.12
CA LEU A 634 12.07 -14.47 5.51
C LEU A 634 12.75 -15.48 6.44
N LYS A 635 12.63 -16.79 6.16
CA LYS A 635 13.40 -17.83 6.88
C LYS A 635 14.89 -17.72 6.58
N GLU A 636 15.28 -17.41 5.34
CA GLU A 636 16.68 -17.16 4.98
C GLU A 636 17.24 -15.91 5.66
N PHE A 637 16.47 -14.82 5.73
CA PHE A 637 16.87 -13.60 6.45
C PHE A 637 17.10 -13.85 7.94
N ASN A 638 16.36 -14.79 8.52
CA ASN A 638 16.47 -15.21 9.91
C ASN A 638 17.38 -16.42 10.14
N ASN A 639 18.15 -16.85 9.13
CA ASN A 639 19.12 -17.94 9.29
C ASN A 639 20.43 -17.42 9.90
N THR A 640 20.36 -17.05 11.18
CA THR A 640 21.44 -16.37 11.91
C THR A 640 22.14 -17.26 12.93
N LYS A 641 21.88 -18.58 12.91
CA LYS A 641 22.42 -19.50 13.91
C LYS A 641 23.95 -19.60 13.81
N VAL A 642 24.65 -19.35 14.92
CA VAL A 642 26.10 -19.48 15.06
C VAL A 642 26.41 -20.10 16.42
N ASP A 643 27.36 -21.04 16.46
CA ASP A 643 27.80 -21.63 17.72
C ASP A 643 28.62 -20.62 18.53
N TYR A 644 28.40 -20.57 19.85
CA TYR A 644 29.16 -19.76 20.80
C TYR A 644 29.41 -20.57 22.09
N PRO A 645 30.36 -20.18 22.96
CA PRO A 645 30.63 -20.89 24.21
C PRO A 645 29.41 -20.91 25.13
N THR A 646 28.90 -22.12 25.43
CA THR A 646 27.72 -22.33 26.30
C THR A 646 28.06 -22.99 27.64
N ASP A 647 29.35 -23.25 27.90
CA ASP A 647 29.86 -23.86 29.12
C ASP A 647 30.61 -22.86 30.02
N LYS A 648 30.61 -21.57 29.65
CA LYS A 648 31.38 -20.51 30.30
C LYS A 648 30.52 -19.29 30.59
N MET A 649 30.99 -18.43 31.49
CA MET A 649 30.46 -17.10 31.76
C MET A 649 31.41 -16.03 31.23
N ILE A 650 30.91 -14.80 31.05
CA ILE A 650 31.70 -13.70 30.48
C ILE A 650 33.01 -13.42 31.26
N HIS A 651 32.98 -13.53 32.59
CA HIS A 651 34.18 -13.30 33.42
C HIS A 651 35.21 -14.42 33.24
N GLN A 652 34.81 -15.63 32.84
CA GLN A 652 35.73 -16.72 32.51
C GLN A 652 36.41 -16.47 31.16
N LEU A 653 35.68 -15.94 30.17
CA LEU A 653 36.31 -15.53 28.91
C LEU A 653 37.34 -14.42 29.12
N PHE A 654 37.07 -13.49 30.03
CA PHE A 654 38.05 -12.51 30.46
C PHE A 654 39.27 -13.17 31.12
N GLU A 655 39.09 -14.12 32.04
CA GLU A 655 40.20 -14.85 32.66
C GLU A 655 41.07 -15.61 31.66
N GLU A 656 40.45 -16.26 30.67
CA GLU A 656 41.18 -16.93 29.58
C GLU A 656 42.01 -15.94 28.77
N GLN A 657 41.48 -14.74 28.54
CA GLN A 657 42.23 -13.69 27.87
C GLN A 657 43.38 -13.15 28.74
N VAL A 658 43.19 -13.06 30.06
CA VAL A 658 44.26 -12.70 31.01
C VAL A 658 45.41 -13.70 30.95
N GLU A 659 45.12 -14.99 30.84
CA GLU A 659 46.15 -16.03 30.69
C GLU A 659 46.92 -15.90 29.36
N ARG A 660 46.26 -15.44 28.30
CA ARG A 660 46.86 -15.27 26.96
C ARG A 660 47.76 -14.04 26.86
N THR A 661 47.31 -12.90 27.41
CA THR A 661 47.99 -11.60 27.29
C THR A 661 48.07 -10.85 28.62
N PRO A 662 48.72 -11.41 29.66
CA PRO A 662 48.63 -10.90 31.03
C PRO A 662 49.22 -9.50 31.20
N ASP A 663 50.31 -9.19 30.50
CA ASP A 663 51.06 -7.95 30.66
C ASP A 663 50.63 -6.87 29.63
N HIS A 664 49.60 -7.15 28.82
CA HIS A 664 49.01 -6.16 27.92
C HIS A 664 48.12 -5.20 28.71
N VAL A 665 48.02 -3.94 28.27
CA VAL A 665 47.18 -2.93 28.92
C VAL A 665 45.70 -3.23 28.63
N ALA A 666 44.92 -3.43 29.69
CA ALA A 666 43.49 -3.74 29.60
C ALA A 666 42.62 -2.49 29.66
N VAL A 667 42.91 -1.59 30.61
CA VAL A 667 42.11 -0.37 30.82
C VAL A 667 43.00 0.82 31.10
N VAL A 668 42.63 1.98 30.54
CA VAL A 668 43.29 3.27 30.73
C VAL A 668 42.25 4.30 31.17
N PHE A 669 42.59 5.10 32.18
CA PHE A 669 41.83 6.27 32.59
C PHE A 669 42.82 7.37 32.99
N GLU A 670 42.76 8.49 32.26
CA GLU A 670 43.73 9.59 32.38
C GLU A 670 45.19 9.07 32.33
N ASP A 671 46.02 9.42 33.32
CA ASP A 671 47.42 9.01 33.41
C ASP A 671 47.61 7.61 34.04
N GLN A 672 46.50 6.92 34.38
CA GLN A 672 46.53 5.61 35.01
C GLN A 672 46.18 4.48 34.04
N GLN A 673 46.79 3.33 34.22
CA GLN A 673 46.53 2.13 33.43
C GLN A 673 46.66 0.86 34.27
N LEU A 674 45.88 -0.16 33.91
CA LEU A 674 46.02 -1.51 34.46
C LEU A 674 46.24 -2.51 33.34
N THR A 675 47.20 -3.41 33.53
CA THR A 675 47.33 -4.60 32.69
C THR A 675 46.19 -5.59 32.94
N TYR A 676 46.02 -6.54 32.03
CA TYR A 676 45.07 -7.64 32.19
C TYR A 676 45.26 -8.39 33.51
N ARG A 677 46.52 -8.67 33.88
CA ARG A 677 46.87 -9.32 35.15
C ARG A 677 46.44 -8.48 36.35
N GLU A 678 46.84 -7.21 36.39
CA GLU A 678 46.54 -6.31 37.51
C GLU A 678 45.03 -6.08 37.68
N LEU A 679 44.31 -5.89 36.57
CA LEU A 679 42.85 -5.75 36.59
C LEU A 679 42.17 -7.02 37.13
N ASN A 680 42.62 -8.20 36.69
CA ASN A 680 42.09 -9.48 37.13
C ASN A 680 42.36 -9.74 38.62
N GLU A 681 43.59 -9.49 39.07
CA GLU A 681 43.96 -9.66 40.48
C GLU A 681 43.14 -8.74 41.39
N ARG A 682 42.99 -7.45 41.05
CA ARG A 682 42.14 -6.52 41.81
C ARG A 682 40.67 -6.95 41.82
N ALA A 683 40.12 -7.37 40.68
CA ALA A 683 38.75 -7.86 40.60
C ALA A 683 38.56 -9.15 41.43
N ASN A 684 39.54 -10.06 41.44
CA ASN A 684 39.53 -11.28 42.25
C ASN A 684 39.60 -10.99 43.75
N GLN A 685 40.35 -9.97 44.16
CA GLN A 685 40.42 -9.55 45.56
C GLN A 685 39.09 -8.97 46.03
N LEU A 686 38.51 -8.06 45.23
CA LEU A 686 37.18 -7.51 45.50
C LEU A 686 36.14 -8.64 45.55
N ALA A 687 36.14 -9.57 44.60
CA ALA A 687 35.19 -10.69 44.55
C ALA A 687 35.23 -11.55 45.82
N ARG A 688 36.40 -11.75 46.44
CA ARG A 688 36.53 -12.45 47.73
C ARG A 688 35.84 -11.68 48.85
N VAL A 689 36.07 -10.37 48.94
CA VAL A 689 35.40 -9.51 49.94
C VAL A 689 33.88 -9.53 49.74
N LEU A 690 33.42 -9.48 48.49
CA LEU A 690 32.00 -9.56 48.17
C LEU A 690 31.38 -10.91 48.59
N ARG A 691 32.09 -12.04 48.38
CA ARG A 691 31.66 -13.36 48.88
C ARG A 691 31.66 -13.45 50.40
N GLU A 692 32.67 -12.89 51.08
CA GLU A 692 32.71 -12.78 52.55
C GLU A 692 31.47 -12.02 53.10
N LYS A 693 30.99 -11.02 52.35
CA LYS A 693 29.78 -10.24 52.66
C LYS A 693 28.47 -10.91 52.23
N GLY A 694 28.53 -12.12 51.69
CA GLY A 694 27.36 -12.95 51.37
C GLY A 694 26.79 -12.79 49.96
N ILE A 695 27.53 -12.15 49.04
CA ILE A 695 27.13 -12.09 47.63
C ILE A 695 27.33 -13.45 46.97
N THR A 696 26.32 -13.88 46.21
CA THR A 696 26.26 -15.15 45.48
C THR A 696 25.34 -15.00 44.27
N LYS A 697 25.04 -16.09 43.55
CA LYS A 697 24.15 -16.08 42.38
C LYS A 697 22.81 -15.39 42.64
N GLU A 698 22.28 -14.72 41.62
CA GLU A 698 21.00 -14.00 41.64
C GLU A 698 20.92 -12.82 42.61
N LYS A 699 22.02 -12.43 43.27
CA LYS A 699 22.06 -11.24 44.15
C LYS A 699 22.42 -9.99 43.35
N ILE A 700 21.57 -8.98 43.43
CA ILE A 700 21.78 -7.68 42.78
C ILE A 700 22.65 -6.79 43.66
N VAL A 701 23.69 -6.21 43.06
CA VAL A 701 24.66 -5.31 43.70
C VAL A 701 24.65 -3.98 42.94
N GLY A 702 24.26 -2.90 43.61
CA GLY A 702 24.32 -1.55 43.03
C GLY A 702 25.76 -1.07 42.92
N ILE A 703 26.11 -0.44 41.80
CA ILE A 703 27.41 0.20 41.60
C ILE A 703 27.16 1.67 41.22
N LEU A 704 27.55 2.59 42.10
CA LEU A 704 27.39 4.04 41.96
C LEU A 704 28.76 4.70 41.87
N VAL A 705 29.24 4.93 40.65
CA VAL A 705 30.62 5.39 40.40
C VAL A 705 30.67 6.35 39.21
N LYS A 706 31.60 7.29 39.25
CA LYS A 706 32.02 8.11 38.10
C LYS A 706 33.02 7.31 37.22
N PRO A 707 33.28 7.76 35.96
CA PRO A 707 34.34 7.20 35.12
C PRO A 707 35.65 7.04 35.89
N SER A 708 36.17 5.82 35.97
CA SER A 708 37.33 5.44 36.79
C SER A 708 37.78 4.01 36.49
N LEU A 709 38.96 3.60 36.97
CA LEU A 709 39.41 2.20 36.90
C LEU A 709 38.57 1.31 37.83
N GLU A 710 38.16 1.84 38.98
CA GLU A 710 37.33 1.18 39.99
C GLU A 710 35.96 0.77 39.44
N MET A 711 35.43 1.48 38.45
CA MET A 711 34.21 1.09 37.73
C MET A 711 34.36 -0.31 37.11
N ILE A 712 35.46 -0.56 36.40
CA ILE A 712 35.69 -1.84 35.72
C ILE A 712 36.02 -2.95 36.73
N ILE A 713 36.81 -2.62 37.76
CA ILE A 713 37.11 -3.53 38.88
C ILE A 713 35.82 -3.95 39.59
N GLY A 714 34.93 -3.02 39.89
CA GLY A 714 33.64 -3.25 40.54
C GLY A 714 32.75 -4.19 39.75
N VAL A 715 32.60 -3.92 38.45
CA VAL A 715 31.81 -4.77 37.53
C VAL A 715 32.35 -6.20 37.48
N LEU A 716 33.65 -6.38 37.23
CA LEU A 716 34.27 -7.71 37.18
C LEU A 716 34.22 -8.41 38.54
N GLY A 717 34.45 -7.68 39.63
CA GLY A 717 34.41 -8.20 41.00
C GLY A 717 33.05 -8.74 41.38
N VAL A 718 31.96 -8.04 41.03
CA VAL A 718 30.58 -8.52 41.25
C VAL A 718 30.31 -9.79 40.45
N LEU A 719 30.65 -9.80 39.15
CA LEU A 719 30.45 -10.97 38.28
C LEU A 719 31.24 -12.19 38.77
N LYS A 720 32.48 -12.00 39.23
CA LYS A 720 33.33 -13.08 39.80
C LYS A 720 32.86 -13.54 41.17
N ALA A 721 32.31 -12.65 42.00
CA ALA A 721 31.67 -13.02 43.26
C ALA A 721 30.44 -13.90 43.01
N GLY A 722 29.82 -13.71 41.84
CA GLY A 722 28.67 -14.41 41.30
C GLY A 722 27.37 -13.62 41.35
N GLY A 723 27.43 -12.35 41.76
CA GLY A 723 26.29 -11.45 41.76
C GLY A 723 26.01 -10.86 40.38
N SER A 724 24.88 -10.17 40.30
CA SER A 724 24.45 -9.37 39.15
C SER A 724 24.66 -7.90 39.49
N TYR A 725 25.32 -7.13 38.62
CA TYR A 725 25.53 -5.71 38.90
C TYR A 725 24.37 -4.85 38.37
N LEU A 726 24.03 -3.82 39.12
CA LEU A 726 23.10 -2.76 38.74
C LEU A 726 23.91 -1.47 38.59
N PRO A 727 24.19 -1.00 37.37
CA PRO A 727 24.94 0.22 37.17
C PRO A 727 24.06 1.45 37.45
N ILE A 728 24.57 2.37 38.27
CA ILE A 728 23.88 3.58 38.69
C ILE A 728 24.77 4.77 38.33
N ASP A 729 24.26 5.64 37.47
CA ASP A 729 24.96 6.87 37.09
C ASP A 729 24.76 7.94 38.20
N PRO A 730 25.83 8.51 38.77
CA PRO A 730 25.72 9.57 39.77
C PRO A 730 25.04 10.85 39.26
N ALA A 731 25.00 11.07 37.94
CA ALA A 731 24.30 12.21 37.33
C ALA A 731 22.77 12.04 37.31
N TYR A 732 22.24 10.87 37.66
CA TYR A 732 20.80 10.67 37.76
C TYR A 732 20.19 11.45 38.94
N PRO A 733 18.94 11.94 38.81
CA PRO A 733 18.24 12.56 39.93
C PRO A 733 18.17 11.63 41.15
N SER A 734 18.30 12.19 42.35
CA SER A 734 18.30 11.44 43.63
C SER A 734 17.11 10.48 43.76
N ASP A 735 15.91 10.94 43.38
CA ASP A 735 14.67 10.16 43.49
C ASP A 735 14.69 8.96 42.54
N ARG A 736 15.35 9.08 41.37
CA ARG A 736 15.53 7.97 40.44
C ARG A 736 16.48 6.93 41.00
N ILE A 737 17.61 7.36 41.58
CA ILE A 737 18.57 6.45 42.21
C ILE A 737 17.92 5.70 43.37
N GLN A 738 17.20 6.42 44.24
CA GLN A 738 16.46 5.83 45.36
C GLN A 738 15.41 4.82 44.88
N TYR A 739 14.67 5.16 43.81
CA TYR A 739 13.72 4.25 43.20
C TYR A 739 14.40 2.98 42.69
N MET A 740 15.50 3.09 41.93
CA MET A 740 16.24 1.94 41.40
C MET A 740 16.71 1.00 42.52
N LEU A 741 17.27 1.54 43.61
CA LEU A 741 17.73 0.73 44.74
C LEU A 741 16.57 0.06 45.50
N THR A 742 15.44 0.76 45.63
CA THR A 742 14.25 0.23 46.32
C THR A 742 13.58 -0.87 45.49
N ASP A 743 13.37 -0.62 44.20
CA ASP A 743 12.71 -1.53 43.27
C ASP A 743 13.55 -2.79 43.03
N SER A 744 14.87 -2.64 42.93
CA SER A 744 15.79 -3.78 42.80
C SER A 744 16.06 -4.54 44.09
N GLN A 745 15.72 -3.96 45.25
CA GLN A 745 16.05 -4.49 46.56
C GLN A 745 17.56 -4.76 46.73
N ALA A 746 18.40 -3.96 46.07
CA ALA A 746 19.86 -4.10 46.12
C ALA A 746 20.37 -3.83 47.54
N ARG A 747 20.73 -4.91 48.25
CA ARG A 747 21.24 -4.85 49.63
C ARG A 747 22.66 -4.29 49.73
N TRP A 748 23.47 -4.47 48.69
CA TRP A 748 24.85 -4.01 48.65
C TRP A 748 24.99 -2.88 47.63
N LEU A 749 25.68 -1.81 48.04
CA LEU A 749 25.99 -0.66 47.21
C LEU A 749 27.50 -0.41 47.22
N LEU A 750 28.12 -0.57 46.06
CA LEU A 750 29.51 -0.20 45.82
C LEU A 750 29.54 1.26 45.35
N LYS A 751 30.35 2.10 45.96
CA LYS A 751 30.49 3.52 45.60
C LYS A 751 31.93 4.00 45.70
N GLN A 752 32.24 5.14 45.11
CA GLN A 752 33.48 5.89 45.41
C GLN A 752 33.34 6.68 46.71
N GLU A 753 34.45 7.02 47.37
CA GLU A 753 34.48 7.72 48.66
C GLU A 753 33.79 9.07 48.57
N GLU A 754 34.11 9.83 47.51
CA GLU A 754 33.58 11.17 47.23
C GLU A 754 32.07 11.23 46.96
N LEU A 755 31.44 10.10 46.64
CA LEU A 755 30.00 10.03 46.37
C LEU A 755 29.24 9.72 47.66
N GLU A 756 28.19 10.48 47.96
CA GLU A 756 27.31 10.16 49.09
C GLU A 756 26.37 8.99 48.73
N ALA A 757 26.08 8.14 49.72
CA ALA A 757 25.02 7.15 49.57
C ALA A 757 23.65 7.87 49.57
N PRO A 758 22.66 7.40 48.78
CA PRO A 758 21.33 8.01 48.74
C PRO A 758 20.69 8.10 50.12
N VAL A 759 20.03 9.24 50.39
CA VAL A 759 19.36 9.50 51.68
C VAL A 759 18.36 8.39 52.00
N GLY A 760 18.50 7.77 53.17
CA GLY A 760 17.61 6.71 53.63
C GLY A 760 17.94 5.31 53.11
N TYR A 761 19.08 5.11 52.43
CA TYR A 761 19.55 3.75 52.08
C TYR A 761 19.94 2.97 53.35
N VAL A 762 19.37 1.77 53.53
CA VAL A 762 19.54 0.93 54.74
C VAL A 762 20.41 -0.32 54.45
N GLY A 763 21.07 -0.36 53.30
CA GLY A 763 21.93 -1.48 52.87
C GLY A 763 23.39 -1.37 53.31
N GLU A 764 24.19 -2.35 52.90
CA GLU A 764 25.62 -2.39 53.15
C GLU A 764 26.36 -1.61 52.06
N VAL A 765 27.10 -0.57 52.47
CA VAL A 765 27.89 0.28 51.57
C VAL A 765 29.35 -0.17 51.59
N ILE A 766 29.95 -0.29 50.40
CA ILE A 766 31.35 -0.65 50.18
C ILE A 766 32.01 0.44 49.36
N THR A 767 33.11 1.00 49.84
CA THR A 767 33.84 2.09 49.19
C THR A 767 34.95 1.53 48.30
N LEU A 768 34.82 1.63 46.98
CA LEU A 768 35.65 0.90 46.00
C LEU A 768 37.09 1.37 45.88
N ASP A 769 37.36 2.62 46.22
CA ASP A 769 38.65 3.31 46.17
C ASP A 769 39.46 3.14 47.48
N GLN A 770 39.01 2.25 48.38
CA GLN A 770 39.77 1.86 49.58
C GLN A 770 40.74 0.71 49.31
N GLU A 771 42.02 0.94 49.59
CA GLU A 771 43.11 -0.02 49.31
C GLU A 771 42.97 -1.32 50.13
N GLU A 772 42.28 -1.30 51.28
CA GLU A 772 42.06 -2.50 52.11
C GLU A 772 41.27 -3.60 51.40
N LEU A 773 40.46 -3.25 50.40
CA LEU A 773 39.69 -4.21 49.59
C LEU A 773 40.59 -5.08 48.70
N TYR A 774 41.78 -4.59 48.37
CA TYR A 774 42.71 -5.18 47.40
C TYR A 774 43.91 -5.87 48.08
N GLN A 775 43.75 -6.30 49.34
CA GLN A 775 44.80 -7.00 50.11
C GLN A 775 44.60 -8.52 50.19
N ARG A 776 43.56 -9.06 49.54
CA ARG A 776 43.29 -10.50 49.49
C ARG A 776 44.18 -11.21 48.46
N GLU A 777 44.09 -12.54 48.38
CA GLU A 777 44.72 -13.31 47.31
C GLU A 777 44.13 -12.92 45.94
N GLY A 778 44.97 -12.72 44.93
CA GLY A 778 44.58 -12.28 43.57
C GLY A 778 44.27 -13.40 42.56
N THR A 779 44.36 -14.69 42.95
CA THR A 779 44.10 -15.82 42.04
C THR A 779 42.61 -15.96 41.68
N ASN A 780 42.29 -16.58 40.53
CA ASN A 780 40.91 -16.76 40.09
C ASN A 780 40.09 -17.58 41.10
N LEU A 781 38.83 -17.18 41.30
CA LEU A 781 37.92 -17.85 42.23
C LEU A 781 37.22 -19.02 41.55
N THR A 782 36.76 -20.00 42.33
CA THR A 782 35.85 -21.04 41.82
C THR A 782 34.56 -20.41 41.30
N HIS A 783 34.17 -20.72 40.06
CA HIS A 783 32.93 -20.24 39.44
C HIS A 783 31.72 -20.94 40.04
N ILE A 784 30.65 -20.18 40.26
CA ILE A 784 29.39 -20.67 40.85
C ILE A 784 28.15 -20.36 40.01
N ASN A 785 28.29 -19.52 38.98
CA ASN A 785 27.20 -19.14 38.09
C ASN A 785 26.94 -20.18 36.99
N GLN A 786 25.76 -20.08 36.40
CA GLN A 786 25.31 -20.79 35.21
C GLN A 786 24.89 -19.77 34.14
N LEU A 787 24.70 -20.21 32.90
CA LEU A 787 24.30 -19.34 31.78
C LEU A 787 23.01 -18.56 32.05
N HIS A 788 22.05 -19.21 32.70
CA HIS A 788 20.75 -18.60 32.99
C HIS A 788 20.76 -17.74 34.25
N ASP A 789 21.86 -17.70 35.02
CA ASP A 789 21.94 -16.78 36.15
C ASP A 789 22.07 -15.33 35.66
N LEU A 790 21.54 -14.38 36.44
CA LEU A 790 21.62 -12.95 36.12
C LEU A 790 23.06 -12.46 36.09
N ALA A 791 23.43 -11.76 35.01
CA ALA A 791 24.71 -11.05 34.88
C ALA A 791 24.58 -9.59 35.29
N TYR A 792 23.51 -8.91 34.86
CA TYR A 792 23.27 -7.51 35.21
C TYR A 792 21.79 -7.13 35.11
N VAL A 793 21.45 -6.01 35.73
CA VAL A 793 20.11 -5.40 35.67
C VAL A 793 20.26 -3.96 35.21
N ILE A 794 19.60 -3.57 34.13
CA ILE A 794 19.62 -2.18 33.63
C ILE A 794 18.22 -1.60 33.64
N TYR A 795 18.09 -0.36 34.11
CA TYR A 795 16.82 0.37 34.12
C TYR A 795 16.64 1.19 32.84
N THR A 796 15.47 1.04 32.22
CA THR A 796 15.08 1.84 31.06
C THR A 796 14.84 3.31 31.42
N SER A 797 14.80 4.21 30.43
CA SER A 797 14.63 5.66 30.61
C SER A 797 13.24 6.09 31.12
N GLY A 798 12.26 5.18 31.22
CA GLY A 798 10.94 5.48 31.79
C GLY A 798 10.05 6.37 30.91
N SER A 799 10.16 6.30 29.56
CA SER A 799 9.37 7.16 28.67
C SER A 799 7.85 7.10 28.92
N THR A 800 7.34 5.95 29.40
CA THR A 800 5.92 5.69 29.70
C THR A 800 5.53 5.81 31.18
N GLY A 801 6.42 6.28 32.06
CA GLY A 801 6.18 6.34 33.50
C GLY A 801 7.42 6.09 34.34
N LYS A 802 7.38 5.09 35.23
CA LYS A 802 8.54 4.72 36.06
C LYS A 802 9.56 3.88 35.25
N PRO A 803 10.88 4.07 35.46
CA PRO A 803 11.93 3.21 34.92
C PRO A 803 11.67 1.73 35.21
N LYS A 804 12.02 0.82 34.29
CA LYS A 804 11.82 -0.63 34.45
C LYS A 804 13.16 -1.34 34.46
N GLY A 805 13.43 -2.17 35.46
CA GLY A 805 14.64 -3.00 35.52
C GLY A 805 14.52 -4.20 34.58
N VAL A 806 15.39 -4.31 33.59
CA VAL A 806 15.46 -5.45 32.66
C VAL A 806 16.47 -6.46 33.20
N LEU A 807 16.07 -7.74 33.23
CA LEU A 807 16.85 -8.84 33.79
C LEU A 807 17.65 -9.56 32.70
N LEU A 808 18.98 -9.42 32.69
CA LEU A 808 19.86 -10.01 31.67
C LEU A 808 20.68 -11.16 32.22
N GLU A 809 20.72 -12.26 31.47
CA GLU A 809 21.40 -13.50 31.83
C GLU A 809 22.81 -13.56 31.20
N HIS A 810 23.67 -14.43 31.73
CA HIS A 810 25.00 -14.64 31.14
C HIS A 810 24.95 -15.16 29.70
N GLY A 811 24.00 -16.02 29.36
CA GLY A 811 23.86 -16.60 28.01
C GLY A 811 23.62 -15.54 26.92
N SER A 812 22.62 -14.68 27.12
CA SER A 812 22.31 -13.60 26.17
C SER A 812 23.47 -12.63 26.00
N PHE A 813 24.15 -12.35 27.11
CA PHE A 813 25.32 -11.49 27.16
C PHE A 813 26.52 -12.06 26.39
N LEU A 814 26.79 -13.36 26.53
CA LEU A 814 27.85 -14.04 25.77
C LEU A 814 27.58 -14.06 24.28
N ASN A 815 26.34 -14.33 23.87
CA ASN A 815 25.95 -14.30 22.47
C ASN A 815 26.26 -12.93 21.82
N MET A 816 25.87 -11.84 22.50
CA MET A 816 26.17 -10.47 22.05
C MET A 816 27.68 -10.23 21.93
N CYS A 817 28.47 -10.64 22.94
CA CYS A 817 29.92 -10.44 22.91
C CYS A 817 30.59 -11.23 21.78
N HIS A 818 30.20 -12.49 21.58
CA HIS A 818 30.73 -13.34 20.53
C HIS A 818 30.43 -12.77 19.14
N TRP A 819 29.16 -12.42 18.89
CA TRP A 819 28.77 -11.76 17.65
C TRP A 819 29.60 -10.49 17.43
N ASN A 820 29.80 -9.67 18.47
CA ASN A 820 30.50 -8.42 18.35
C ASN A 820 31.96 -8.61 17.92
N MET A 821 32.67 -9.51 18.59
CA MET A 821 34.06 -9.83 18.29
C MET A 821 34.21 -10.32 16.84
N ASP A 822 33.32 -11.21 16.40
CA ASP A 822 33.33 -11.74 15.04
C ASP A 822 32.97 -10.68 14.00
N TYR A 823 31.87 -9.93 14.21
CA TYR A 823 31.36 -8.99 13.22
C TYR A 823 32.34 -7.83 12.96
N TYR A 824 32.97 -7.33 14.03
CA TYR A 824 33.94 -6.25 13.93
C TYR A 824 35.39 -6.72 13.81
N GLN A 825 35.64 -8.03 13.88
CA GLN A 825 36.96 -8.65 13.82
C GLN A 825 37.90 -8.01 14.85
N LEU A 826 37.48 -8.06 16.12
CA LEU A 826 38.23 -7.47 17.23
C LEU A 826 39.51 -8.27 17.51
N THR A 827 40.59 -7.55 17.83
CA THR A 827 41.90 -8.13 18.16
C THR A 827 42.55 -7.39 19.32
N GLU A 828 43.65 -7.93 19.85
CA GLU A 828 44.44 -7.31 20.90
C GLU A 828 45.06 -5.94 20.51
N LYS A 829 45.06 -5.62 19.21
CA LYS A 829 45.58 -4.36 18.67
C LYS A 829 44.53 -3.23 18.68
N ASP A 830 43.27 -3.56 18.87
CA ASP A 830 42.21 -2.55 18.89
C ASP A 830 42.25 -1.74 20.19
N ARG A 831 41.86 -0.47 20.06
CA ARG A 831 41.73 0.48 21.17
C ARG A 831 40.31 1.00 21.15
N MET A 832 39.55 0.70 22.18
CA MET A 832 38.13 0.96 22.25
C MET A 832 37.81 1.95 23.36
N THR A 833 36.72 2.67 23.26
CA THR A 833 36.31 3.62 24.29
C THR A 833 35.14 3.10 25.11
N LYS A 834 35.19 3.35 26.41
CA LYS A 834 34.04 3.38 27.29
C LYS A 834 33.49 4.81 27.27
N TYR A 835 32.52 5.08 26.40
CA TYR A 835 31.90 6.41 26.21
C TYR A 835 30.50 6.49 26.81
N ALA A 836 29.68 5.45 26.65
CA ALA A 836 28.28 5.45 27.05
C ALA A 836 28.11 5.71 28.56
N GLY A 837 26.96 6.25 28.97
CA GLY A 837 26.66 6.42 30.39
C GLY A 837 26.66 5.07 31.09
N PHE A 838 27.11 5.01 32.35
CA PHE A 838 27.26 3.71 33.03
C PHE A 838 25.91 3.00 33.18
N GLY A 839 24.84 3.75 33.45
CA GLY A 839 23.48 3.21 33.51
C GLY A 839 22.80 2.96 32.16
N PHE A 840 23.52 3.05 31.03
CA PHE A 840 23.02 2.74 29.68
C PHE A 840 23.59 1.40 29.22
N ASP A 841 22.78 0.57 28.54
CA ASP A 841 23.15 -0.79 28.12
C ASP A 841 24.29 -0.85 27.10
N ALA A 842 24.47 0.19 26.29
CA ALA A 842 25.65 0.35 25.44
C ALA A 842 26.98 0.30 26.23
N SER A 843 26.99 0.62 27.53
CA SER A 843 28.18 0.47 28.37
C SER A 843 28.70 -0.98 28.42
N VAL A 844 27.79 -1.95 28.40
CA VAL A 844 28.11 -3.39 28.41
C VAL A 844 28.80 -3.78 27.11
N TRP A 845 28.31 -3.23 26.00
CA TRP A 845 28.80 -3.45 24.65
C TRP A 845 30.19 -2.84 24.40
N GLU A 846 30.52 -1.75 25.09
CA GLU A 846 31.85 -1.14 25.06
C GLU A 846 32.88 -1.91 25.89
N ILE A 847 32.50 -2.37 27.10
CA ILE A 847 33.45 -2.96 28.05
C ILE A 847 33.86 -4.36 27.63
N PHE A 848 32.89 -5.26 27.43
CA PHE A 848 33.19 -6.69 27.50
C PHE A 848 33.74 -7.29 26.20
N PRO A 849 33.21 -6.96 25.00
CA PRO A 849 33.86 -7.36 23.76
C PRO A 849 35.32 -6.87 23.67
N CYS A 850 35.60 -5.65 24.16
CA CYS A 850 36.97 -5.13 24.26
C CYS A 850 37.85 -6.01 25.15
N LEU A 851 37.41 -6.24 26.40
CA LEU A 851 38.20 -6.98 27.37
C LEU A 851 38.40 -8.44 26.96
N VAL A 852 37.39 -9.12 26.42
CA VAL A 852 37.49 -10.51 25.99
C VAL A 852 38.36 -10.68 24.74
N ALA A 853 38.40 -9.67 23.85
CA ALA A 853 39.24 -9.71 22.65
C ALA A 853 40.74 -9.45 22.92
N GLY A 854 41.12 -9.03 24.13
CA GLY A 854 42.50 -8.64 24.44
C GLY A 854 42.82 -7.17 24.15
N ALA A 855 41.83 -6.38 23.72
CA ALA A 855 41.96 -4.98 23.34
C ALA A 855 42.11 -4.04 24.56
N THR A 856 42.52 -2.80 24.32
CA THR A 856 42.65 -1.80 25.39
C THR A 856 41.40 -0.91 25.46
N LEU A 857 40.78 -0.85 26.64
CA LEU A 857 39.61 -0.02 26.94
C LEU A 857 40.03 1.34 27.51
N TYR A 858 39.69 2.41 26.81
CA TYR A 858 39.91 3.80 27.23
C TYR A 858 38.63 4.36 27.85
N VAL A 859 38.67 4.65 29.15
CA VAL A 859 37.56 5.30 29.85
C VAL A 859 37.59 6.78 29.53
N VAL A 860 36.53 7.27 28.87
CA VAL A 860 36.43 8.67 28.44
C VAL A 860 36.09 9.55 29.65
N PRO A 861 36.87 10.61 29.94
CA PRO A 861 36.55 11.58 30.98
C PRO A 861 35.21 12.28 30.70
N GLU A 862 34.44 12.53 31.76
CA GLU A 862 33.09 13.10 31.64
C GLU A 862 33.14 14.53 31.05
N GLU A 863 34.21 15.28 31.29
CA GLU A 863 34.40 16.67 30.88
C GLU A 863 34.52 16.84 29.35
N ILE A 864 34.95 15.79 28.63
CA ILE A 864 35.11 15.82 27.17
C ILE A 864 34.01 15.07 26.44
N ARG A 865 33.14 14.36 27.17
CA ARG A 865 32.19 13.40 26.62
C ARG A 865 31.20 14.05 25.63
N PHE A 866 30.73 15.26 25.90
CA PHE A 866 29.77 15.97 25.03
C PHE A 866 30.42 17.02 24.11
N ASP A 867 31.75 17.08 24.06
CA ASP A 867 32.51 18.03 23.23
C ASP A 867 33.19 17.25 22.09
N VAL A 868 32.52 17.16 20.94
CA VAL A 868 32.95 16.31 19.80
C VAL A 868 34.31 16.68 19.23
N GLU A 869 34.74 17.94 19.34
CA GLU A 869 36.06 18.39 18.87
C GLU A 869 37.17 17.88 19.81
N LYS A 870 36.98 18.04 21.13
CA LYS A 870 37.88 17.47 22.13
C LYS A 870 37.88 15.95 22.08
N LEU A 871 36.72 15.34 21.85
CA LEU A 871 36.57 13.89 21.72
C LEU A 871 37.33 13.36 20.49
N ASN A 872 37.22 14.03 19.34
CA ASN A 872 37.98 13.67 18.15
C ASN A 872 39.50 13.76 18.40
N SER A 873 39.94 14.85 19.03
CA SER A 873 41.34 15.02 19.43
C SER A 873 41.80 13.92 20.39
N TYR A 874 40.96 13.53 21.35
CA TYR A 874 41.21 12.42 22.26
C TYR A 874 41.33 11.09 21.53
N PHE A 875 40.48 10.83 20.51
CA PHE A 875 40.56 9.62 19.69
C PHE A 875 41.89 9.53 18.94
N GLU A 876 42.33 10.62 18.30
CA GLU A 876 43.59 10.62 17.56
C GLU A 876 44.81 10.51 18.49
N GLN A 877 44.83 11.22 19.62
CA GLN A 877 45.92 11.16 20.58
C GLN A 877 46.11 9.76 21.17
N ASN A 878 45.00 9.07 21.48
CA ASN A 878 45.03 7.74 22.07
C ASN A 878 45.02 6.60 21.03
N GLN A 879 44.96 6.94 19.74
CA GLN A 879 44.88 6.00 18.62
C GLN A 879 43.66 5.07 18.73
N ILE A 880 42.51 5.62 19.11
CA ILE A 880 41.24 4.87 19.23
C ILE A 880 40.84 4.32 17.87
N THR A 881 40.66 3.00 17.78
CA THR A 881 40.30 2.29 16.55
C THR A 881 38.79 2.05 16.44
N ILE A 882 38.08 1.90 17.56
CA ILE A 882 36.63 1.67 17.56
C ILE A 882 35.99 2.47 18.68
N SER A 883 34.91 3.17 18.35
CA SER A 883 34.10 3.87 19.34
C SER A 883 32.62 3.67 19.06
N PHE A 884 31.82 3.70 20.11
CA PHE A 884 30.38 3.89 20.04
C PHE A 884 30.04 5.34 20.38
N LEU A 885 29.13 5.96 19.63
CA LEU A 885 28.51 7.23 19.96
C LEU A 885 26.99 7.10 19.80
N PRO A 886 26.17 7.56 20.75
CA PRO A 886 24.72 7.71 20.54
C PRO A 886 24.46 8.54 19.28
N THR A 887 23.37 8.25 18.56
CA THR A 887 23.10 8.83 17.23
C THR A 887 23.30 10.34 17.16
N GLN A 888 22.81 11.12 18.13
CA GLN A 888 23.00 12.57 18.13
C GLN A 888 24.47 12.99 18.16
N MET A 889 25.26 12.33 19.01
CA MET A 889 26.69 12.62 19.15
C MET A 889 27.47 12.11 17.94
N CYS A 890 27.06 10.97 17.38
CA CYS A 890 27.61 10.48 16.13
C CYS A 890 27.40 11.50 14.99
N GLU A 891 26.19 12.04 14.82
CA GLU A 891 25.91 13.02 13.78
C GLU A 891 26.75 14.29 13.90
N GLN A 892 26.91 14.81 15.11
CA GLN A 892 27.79 15.94 15.38
C GLN A 892 29.29 15.61 15.15
N PHE A 893 29.68 14.35 15.27
CA PHE A 893 31.05 13.89 15.05
C PHE A 893 31.39 13.70 13.55
N LEU A 894 30.42 13.34 12.71
CA LEU A 894 30.64 13.04 11.27
C LEU A 894 31.37 14.13 10.45
N PRO A 895 31.22 15.43 10.72
CA PRO A 895 31.97 16.48 10.02
C PRO A 895 33.48 16.46 10.29
N PHE A 896 33.92 15.88 11.41
CA PHE A 896 35.32 15.90 11.81
C PHE A 896 36.12 14.82 11.08
N ALA A 897 37.33 15.18 10.65
CA ALA A 897 38.25 14.19 10.13
C ALA A 897 38.91 13.39 11.26
N ASN A 898 38.99 12.08 11.12
CA ASN A 898 39.65 11.20 12.09
C ASN A 898 40.46 10.11 11.37
N GLN A 899 41.75 10.01 11.71
CA GLN A 899 42.66 9.04 11.10
C GLN A 899 42.92 7.79 11.94
N SER A 900 42.48 7.75 13.21
CA SER A 900 42.70 6.61 14.09
C SER A 900 41.58 5.57 14.00
N LEU A 901 40.35 6.02 13.77
CA LEU A 901 39.16 5.18 13.75
C LEU A 901 39.18 4.21 12.55
N ARG A 902 38.90 2.95 12.85
CA ARG A 902 38.55 1.90 11.89
C ARG A 902 37.05 1.77 11.75
N ILE A 903 36.32 1.85 12.87
CA ILE A 903 34.87 1.68 12.95
C ILE A 903 34.27 2.71 13.91
N LEU A 904 33.20 3.39 13.48
CA LEU A 904 32.33 4.17 14.35
C LEU A 904 30.96 3.50 14.41
N GLN A 905 30.52 3.17 15.62
CA GLN A 905 29.22 2.56 15.88
C GLN A 905 28.23 3.63 16.37
N THR A 906 26.99 3.53 15.89
CA THR A 906 25.90 4.39 16.36
C THR A 906 24.63 3.59 16.59
N ALA A 907 23.83 4.01 17.57
CA ALA A 907 22.54 3.43 17.93
C ALA A 907 21.72 4.38 18.81
N GLY A 908 20.46 4.00 19.02
CA GLY A 908 19.60 4.59 20.06
C GLY A 908 18.63 5.66 19.58
N ASP A 909 18.80 6.17 18.35
CA ASP A 909 17.84 7.01 17.62
C ASP A 909 18.04 6.85 16.08
N LYS A 910 17.14 7.43 15.27
CA LYS A 910 17.19 7.39 13.80
C LYS A 910 18.39 8.20 13.28
N LEU A 911 19.26 7.55 12.51
CA LEU A 911 20.40 8.19 11.84
C LEU A 911 19.95 8.84 10.52
N ILE A 912 20.32 10.11 10.31
CA ILE A 912 19.85 10.96 9.20
C ILE A 912 21.05 11.56 8.44
N GLN A 913 21.99 12.19 9.15
CA GLN A 913 23.04 13.03 8.56
C GLN A 913 24.20 12.26 7.92
N ALA A 914 24.31 10.94 8.16
CA ALA A 914 25.31 10.09 7.51
C ALA A 914 25.27 10.13 5.98
N THR A 915 24.16 10.58 5.40
CA THR A 915 24.00 10.79 3.95
C THR A 915 24.74 12.01 3.41
N LYS A 916 25.16 12.96 4.25
CA LYS A 916 25.77 14.24 3.82
C LYS A 916 27.29 14.25 3.85
N HIS A 917 27.91 13.26 4.49
CA HIS A 917 29.36 13.20 4.70
C HIS A 917 30.02 12.07 3.90
N PRO A 918 31.27 12.24 3.42
CA PRO A 918 31.99 11.17 2.74
C PRO A 918 32.25 9.99 3.68
N LEU A 919 31.82 8.79 3.28
CA LEU A 919 31.99 7.55 4.05
C LEU A 919 33.45 7.02 4.08
N SER A 920 34.44 7.82 3.69
CA SER A 920 35.76 7.33 3.28
C SER A 920 36.83 7.26 4.38
N GLN A 921 36.55 7.71 5.60
CA GLN A 921 37.57 7.79 6.67
C GLN A 921 37.56 6.57 7.60
N TYR A 922 36.38 6.06 7.94
CA TYR A 922 36.17 4.88 8.77
C TYR A 922 34.84 4.21 8.43
N LYS A 923 34.61 2.98 8.89
CA LYS A 923 33.34 2.27 8.66
C LYS A 923 32.29 2.76 9.66
N LEU A 924 31.23 3.40 9.17
CA LEU A 924 30.07 3.75 10.00
C LEU A 924 29.07 2.59 10.04
N VAL A 925 28.64 2.20 11.23
CA VAL A 925 27.69 1.10 11.43
C VAL A 925 26.50 1.57 12.26
N ASN A 926 25.32 1.55 11.65
CA ASN A 926 24.05 1.84 12.29
C ASN A 926 23.53 0.55 12.96
N ASN A 927 23.34 0.60 14.27
CA ASN A 927 22.88 -0.53 15.07
C ASN A 927 21.52 -0.19 15.70
N TYR A 928 20.73 -1.22 15.93
CA TYR A 928 19.46 -1.10 16.65
C TYR A 928 19.32 -2.27 17.60
N GLY A 929 18.83 -2.01 18.80
CA GLY A 929 18.46 -3.02 19.77
C GLY A 929 17.77 -2.39 20.98
N PRO A 930 16.66 -2.96 21.44
CA PRO A 930 16.12 -2.63 22.76
C PRO A 930 16.94 -3.33 23.85
N THR A 931 16.92 -2.78 25.07
CA THR A 931 17.58 -3.37 26.24
C THR A 931 17.12 -4.81 26.51
N GLU A 932 15.86 -5.09 26.21
CA GLU A 932 15.19 -6.39 26.34
C GLU A 932 15.73 -7.49 25.41
N ASN A 933 16.58 -7.14 24.43
CA ASN A 933 17.31 -8.11 23.62
C ASN A 933 18.83 -7.91 23.72
N THR A 934 19.33 -7.50 24.90
CA THR A 934 20.76 -7.43 25.20
C THR A 934 21.53 -6.50 24.24
N VAL A 935 21.26 -5.20 24.35
CA VAL A 935 21.96 -4.07 23.69
C VAL A 935 21.72 -3.93 22.19
N VAL A 936 21.92 -4.97 21.39
CA VAL A 936 21.91 -4.89 19.93
C VAL A 936 21.23 -6.11 19.33
N THR A 937 20.37 -5.86 18.34
CA THR A 937 19.56 -6.85 17.64
C THR A 937 19.85 -6.87 16.15
N THR A 938 20.13 -5.71 15.54
CA THR A 938 20.48 -5.59 14.12
C THR A 938 21.67 -4.67 13.91
N ALA A 939 22.40 -4.90 12.82
CA ALA A 939 23.50 -4.05 12.40
C ALA A 939 23.50 -3.81 10.88
N TYR A 940 23.69 -2.55 10.49
CA TYR A 940 23.84 -2.10 9.11
C TYR A 940 25.14 -1.33 8.94
N LYS A 941 26.06 -1.90 8.17
CA LYS A 941 27.24 -1.17 7.70
C LYS A 941 26.83 -0.25 6.57
N ILE A 942 27.04 1.05 6.74
CA ILE A 942 26.62 2.06 5.76
C ILE A 942 27.62 2.05 4.61
N GLU A 943 27.18 1.55 3.46
CA GLU A 943 28.01 1.47 2.24
C GLU A 943 27.55 2.44 1.16
N LYS A 944 26.31 2.92 1.25
CA LYS A 944 25.70 3.84 0.30
C LYS A 944 24.86 4.87 1.04
N GLN A 945 24.80 6.08 0.50
CA GLN A 945 23.90 7.11 0.99
C GLN A 945 22.48 6.78 0.49
N VAL A 946 21.57 6.51 1.43
CA VAL A 946 20.15 6.23 1.16
C VAL A 946 19.30 7.11 2.07
N ILE A 947 18.15 7.58 1.57
CA ILE A 947 17.29 8.55 2.27
C ILE A 947 16.83 8.01 3.63
N ASN A 948 16.45 6.72 3.69
CA ASN A 948 16.09 6.02 4.92
C ASN A 948 17.14 4.96 5.21
N ILE A 949 18.07 5.28 6.12
CA ILE A 949 19.16 4.37 6.50
C ILE A 949 18.57 3.16 7.25
N PRO A 950 18.76 1.93 6.73
CA PRO A 950 18.30 0.73 7.40
C PRO A 950 18.97 0.53 8.77
N ILE A 951 18.27 -0.19 9.66
CA ILE A 951 18.85 -0.73 10.90
C ILE A 951 19.58 -2.06 10.67
N GLY A 952 19.43 -2.63 9.47
CA GLY A 952 20.24 -3.74 8.97
C GLY A 952 19.61 -5.09 9.15
N LYS A 953 20.45 -6.12 9.30
CA LYS A 953 20.05 -7.53 9.43
C LYS A 953 20.15 -7.99 10.88
N PRO A 954 19.38 -9.01 11.31
CA PRO A 954 19.51 -9.58 12.64
C PRO A 954 20.94 -10.07 12.92
N ILE A 955 21.41 -9.88 14.15
CA ILE A 955 22.70 -10.39 14.61
C ILE A 955 22.68 -11.91 14.83
N ALA A 956 23.84 -12.50 15.14
CA ALA A 956 23.92 -13.94 15.39
C ALA A 956 22.94 -14.39 16.48
N ASN A 957 22.29 -15.52 16.22
CA ASN A 957 21.30 -16.17 17.09
C ASN A 957 20.09 -15.30 17.46
N SER A 958 19.87 -14.18 16.76
CA SER A 958 18.65 -13.37 16.84
C SER A 958 17.83 -13.52 15.56
N LYS A 959 16.51 -13.58 15.68
CA LYS A 959 15.57 -13.58 14.56
C LYS A 959 14.54 -12.47 14.75
N ILE A 960 14.06 -11.92 13.65
CA ILE A 960 13.08 -10.85 13.62
C ILE A 960 11.84 -11.28 12.84
N TYR A 961 10.68 -10.99 13.42
CA TYR A 961 9.40 -11.11 12.76
C TYR A 961 8.75 -9.74 12.72
N ILE A 962 8.33 -9.30 11.53
CA ILE A 962 7.48 -8.10 11.40
C ILE A 962 6.05 -8.61 11.33
N VAL A 963 5.20 -8.20 12.26
CA VAL A 963 3.82 -8.70 12.38
C VAL A 963 2.80 -7.58 12.21
N ASP A 964 1.66 -7.90 11.60
CA ASP A 964 0.52 -6.99 11.55
C ASP A 964 -0.16 -6.84 12.93
N ARG A 965 -1.18 -5.98 13.01
CA ARG A 965 -1.93 -5.74 14.26
C ARG A 965 -2.64 -6.98 14.82
N CYS A 966 -2.80 -8.02 14.01
CA CYS A 966 -3.45 -9.27 14.36
C CYS A 966 -2.43 -10.37 14.71
N GLY A 967 -1.13 -10.08 14.64
CA GLY A 967 -0.06 -11.03 14.94
C GLY A 967 0.33 -11.93 13.76
N ASN A 968 -0.13 -11.66 12.54
CA ASN A 968 0.27 -12.41 11.35
C ASN A 968 1.56 -11.83 10.76
N LEU A 969 2.35 -12.65 10.04
CA LEU A 969 3.55 -12.16 9.37
C LEU A 969 3.23 -11.14 8.27
N ALA A 970 3.92 -10.00 8.32
CA ALA A 970 3.86 -9.00 7.26
C ALA A 970 4.72 -9.42 6.06
N PRO A 971 4.20 -9.32 4.82
CA PRO A 971 4.98 -9.45 3.58
C PRO A 971 6.13 -8.44 3.48
N ILE A 972 7.05 -8.69 2.54
CA ILE A 972 8.20 -7.80 2.31
C ILE A 972 7.71 -6.44 1.80
N GLY A 973 8.19 -5.36 2.43
CA GLY A 973 7.80 -3.98 2.11
C GLY A 973 6.56 -3.47 2.84
N ILE A 974 5.85 -4.31 3.60
CA ILE A 974 4.70 -3.91 4.42
C ILE A 974 5.18 -3.64 5.86
N ALA A 975 4.71 -2.52 6.42
CA ALA A 975 5.05 -2.10 7.77
C ALA A 975 4.24 -2.87 8.83
N GLY A 976 4.90 -3.26 9.91
CA GLY A 976 4.29 -3.94 11.05
C GLY A 976 5.10 -3.76 12.32
N GLU A 977 4.61 -4.33 13.42
CA GLU A 977 5.33 -4.35 14.69
C GLU A 977 6.56 -5.25 14.58
N LEU A 978 7.72 -4.73 14.99
CA LEU A 978 8.97 -5.48 15.06
C LEU A 978 8.97 -6.35 16.31
N CYS A 979 9.09 -7.65 16.13
CA CYS A 979 9.19 -8.63 17.20
C CYS A 979 10.52 -9.38 17.10
N ILE A 980 11.12 -9.70 18.25
CA ILE A 980 12.46 -10.28 18.34
C ILE A 980 12.39 -11.62 19.04
N THR A 981 13.13 -12.62 18.57
CA THR A 981 13.35 -13.89 19.27
C THR A 981 14.81 -14.30 19.17
N GLY A 982 15.24 -15.24 20.02
CA GLY A 982 16.58 -15.82 19.98
C GLY A 982 17.28 -15.80 21.32
N GLU A 983 18.58 -16.09 21.27
CA GLU A 983 19.43 -16.30 22.45
C GLU A 983 19.74 -15.00 23.20
N SER A 984 19.56 -13.83 22.55
CA SER A 984 19.83 -12.52 23.15
C SER A 984 18.68 -11.96 24.01
N LEU A 985 17.56 -12.67 24.16
CA LEU A 985 16.41 -12.18 24.91
C LEU A 985 16.70 -12.06 26.41
N ALA A 986 16.22 -10.99 27.02
CA ALA A 986 16.16 -10.83 28.46
C ALA A 986 15.19 -11.84 29.10
N ARG A 987 15.42 -12.14 30.38
CA ARG A 987 14.50 -12.96 31.19
C ARG A 987 13.13 -12.28 31.36
N GLY A 988 13.12 -10.95 31.41
CA GLY A 988 11.92 -10.15 31.60
C GLY A 988 12.16 -8.87 32.40
N TYR A 989 11.09 -8.33 32.99
CA TYR A 989 11.14 -7.15 33.84
C TYR A 989 11.13 -7.52 35.33
N LEU A 990 12.02 -6.89 36.08
CA LEU A 990 12.14 -7.06 37.53
C LEU A 990 10.84 -6.64 38.22
N ASN A 991 10.33 -7.53 39.08
CA ASN A 991 9.10 -7.34 39.87
C ASN A 991 7.85 -6.97 39.05
N GLN A 992 7.80 -7.31 37.75
CA GLN A 992 6.69 -7.00 36.84
C GLN A 992 6.31 -8.22 35.98
N PRO A 993 5.75 -9.30 36.58
CA PRO A 993 5.41 -10.53 35.86
C PRO A 993 4.31 -10.33 34.81
N GLU A 994 3.32 -9.48 35.08
CA GLU A 994 2.23 -9.20 34.14
C GLU A 994 2.74 -8.51 32.87
N LEU A 995 3.55 -7.45 33.03
CA LEU A 995 4.19 -6.76 31.91
C LEU A 995 5.17 -7.68 31.17
N THR A 996 5.87 -8.56 31.89
CA THR A 996 6.76 -9.55 31.27
C THR A 996 5.96 -10.50 30.39
N ALA A 997 4.82 -11.01 30.87
CA ALA A 997 3.95 -11.88 30.07
C ALA A 997 3.32 -11.15 28.86
N GLU A 998 3.01 -9.85 29.01
CA GLU A 998 2.50 -9.02 27.91
C GLU A 998 3.54 -8.79 26.80
N LYS A 999 4.81 -8.55 27.17
CA LYS A 999 5.87 -8.20 26.21
C LYS A 999 6.68 -9.39 25.71
N PHE A 1000 6.87 -10.43 26.52
CA PHE A 1000 7.61 -11.66 26.19
C PHE A 1000 6.61 -12.81 25.98
N VAL A 1001 5.96 -12.79 24.83
CA VAL A 1001 4.90 -13.73 24.45
C VAL A 1001 5.46 -15.04 23.93
N ASP A 1002 4.63 -16.08 23.87
CA ASP A 1002 4.99 -17.30 23.16
C ASP A 1002 5.11 -17.01 21.65
N ASN A 1003 6.14 -17.56 21.02
CA ASN A 1003 6.38 -17.34 19.59
C ASN A 1003 5.45 -18.22 18.74
N PRO A 1004 4.51 -17.65 17.97
CA PRO A 1004 3.60 -18.44 17.14
C PRO A 1004 4.27 -19.07 15.92
N PHE A 1005 5.47 -18.61 15.54
CA PHE A 1005 6.19 -19.06 14.34
C PHE A 1005 7.22 -20.15 14.63
N GLU A 1006 7.62 -20.31 15.90
CA GLU A 1006 8.60 -21.30 16.34
C GLU A 1006 8.26 -21.79 17.75
N SER A 1007 7.59 -22.94 17.81
CA SER A 1007 7.10 -23.54 19.06
C SER A 1007 8.21 -23.74 20.09
N GLY A 1008 7.91 -23.42 21.35
CA GLY A 1008 8.85 -23.56 22.48
C GLY A 1008 9.80 -22.38 22.66
N THR A 1009 9.76 -21.37 21.78
CA THR A 1009 10.56 -20.14 21.92
C THR A 1009 9.71 -18.97 22.39
N LYS A 1010 10.36 -17.97 22.98
CA LYS A 1010 9.74 -16.69 23.37
C LYS A 1010 9.98 -15.62 22.31
N MET A 1011 9.07 -14.68 22.21
CA MET A 1011 9.14 -13.54 21.30
C MET A 1011 8.87 -12.26 22.08
N TYR A 1012 9.78 -11.28 21.96
CA TYR A 1012 9.65 -9.96 22.56
C TYR A 1012 8.99 -8.98 21.59
N LYS A 1013 7.91 -8.34 22.05
CA LYS A 1013 7.18 -7.28 21.35
C LYS A 1013 7.78 -5.91 21.65
N THR A 1014 8.46 -5.31 20.68
CA THR A 1014 9.22 -4.05 20.89
C THR A 1014 8.36 -2.81 20.99
N GLY A 1015 7.16 -2.81 20.40
CA GLY A 1015 6.37 -1.59 20.19
C GLY A 1015 6.91 -0.66 19.10
N ASP A 1016 7.89 -1.12 18.31
CA ASP A 1016 8.45 -0.40 17.17
C ASP A 1016 7.82 -0.86 15.86
N VAL A 1017 7.69 0.06 14.90
CA VAL A 1017 7.18 -0.20 13.55
C VAL A 1017 8.35 -0.26 12.58
N ALA A 1018 8.42 -1.33 11.80
CA ALA A 1018 9.45 -1.51 10.79
C ALA A 1018 8.93 -2.30 9.58
N LYS A 1019 9.72 -2.35 8.51
CA LYS A 1019 9.46 -3.20 7.33
C LYS A 1019 10.73 -3.86 6.82
N TRP A 1020 10.59 -5.07 6.28
CA TRP A 1020 11.66 -5.74 5.53
C TRP A 1020 11.84 -5.11 4.16
N LEU A 1021 13.10 -4.98 3.74
CA LEU A 1021 13.49 -4.72 2.36
C LEU A 1021 13.79 -6.05 1.64
N PRO A 1022 13.71 -6.09 0.29
CA PRO A 1022 13.98 -7.30 -0.49
C PRO A 1022 15.39 -7.88 -0.33
N ASP A 1023 16.36 -7.10 0.15
CA ASP A 1023 17.74 -7.53 0.39
C ASP A 1023 17.97 -8.09 1.81
N GLY A 1024 16.93 -8.14 2.63
CA GLY A 1024 16.95 -8.58 4.01
C GLY A 1024 17.44 -7.53 5.00
N ASN A 1025 17.57 -6.26 4.60
CA ASN A 1025 17.72 -5.17 5.57
C ASN A 1025 16.35 -4.73 6.10
N ILE A 1026 16.33 -4.18 7.31
CA ILE A 1026 15.11 -3.66 7.94
C ILE A 1026 15.16 -2.14 7.98
N VAL A 1027 14.05 -1.48 7.66
CA VAL A 1027 13.87 -0.04 7.85
C VAL A 1027 12.99 0.20 9.06
N PHE A 1028 13.53 0.91 10.05
CA PHE A 1028 12.78 1.41 11.21
C PHE A 1028 11.94 2.62 10.79
N MET A 1029 10.64 2.58 11.10
CA MET A 1029 9.68 3.63 10.73
C MET A 1029 9.30 4.50 11.92
N GLY A 1030 9.42 4.00 13.15
CA GLY A 1030 9.08 4.76 14.35
C GLY A 1030 8.54 3.86 15.45
N ARG A 1031 7.96 4.46 16.49
CA ARG A 1031 7.24 3.74 17.54
C ARG A 1031 5.75 3.75 17.23
N ILE A 1032 5.04 2.68 17.58
CA ILE A 1032 3.58 2.58 17.43
C ILE A 1032 2.89 3.78 18.11
N ASP A 1033 3.36 4.17 19.29
CA ASP A 1033 2.79 5.27 20.09
C ASP A 1033 3.09 6.68 19.52
N HIS A 1034 4.00 6.80 18.56
CA HIS A 1034 4.43 8.10 18.01
C HIS A 1034 3.81 8.42 16.64
N GLN A 1035 3.08 7.49 16.03
CA GLN A 1035 2.36 7.76 14.78
C GLN A 1035 1.18 8.68 15.06
N VAL A 1036 1.10 9.77 14.30
CA VAL A 1036 0.08 10.79 14.48
C VAL A 1036 -0.82 10.82 13.26
N LYS A 1037 -2.13 10.75 13.51
CA LYS A 1037 -3.13 11.09 12.50
C LYS A 1037 -3.48 12.56 12.63
N ILE A 1038 -3.37 13.31 11.53
CA ILE A 1038 -3.72 14.71 11.45
C ILE A 1038 -4.54 14.91 10.17
N ARG A 1039 -5.83 15.24 10.33
CA ARG A 1039 -6.75 15.50 9.21
C ARG A 1039 -6.83 14.34 8.20
N GLY A 1040 -6.94 13.11 8.68
CA GLY A 1040 -6.99 11.89 7.87
C GLY A 1040 -5.62 11.37 7.41
N TYR A 1041 -4.56 12.18 7.43
CA TYR A 1041 -3.20 11.78 7.03
C TYR A 1041 -2.46 11.09 8.18
N ARG A 1042 -1.77 9.99 7.89
CA ARG A 1042 -0.85 9.35 8.84
C ARG A 1042 0.54 9.91 8.58
N ILE A 1043 1.02 10.73 9.51
CA ILE A 1043 2.29 11.44 9.32
C ILE A 1043 3.39 10.74 10.12
N GLU A 1044 4.43 10.32 9.42
CA GLU A 1044 5.69 9.89 10.01
C GLU A 1044 6.54 11.14 10.30
N LEU A 1045 6.63 11.51 11.58
CA LEU A 1045 7.31 12.75 12.02
C LEU A 1045 8.76 12.85 11.51
N GLY A 1046 9.42 11.70 11.32
CA GLY A 1046 10.79 11.63 10.81
C GLY A 1046 10.97 12.05 9.35
N GLU A 1047 9.92 12.02 8.52
CA GLU A 1047 9.99 12.56 7.15
C GLU A 1047 10.01 14.08 7.17
N VAL A 1048 9.20 14.68 8.04
CA VAL A 1048 9.14 16.12 8.28
C VAL A 1048 10.47 16.63 8.83
N GLU A 1049 11.06 15.90 9.79
CA GLU A 1049 12.39 16.18 10.33
C GLU A 1049 13.46 16.14 9.23
N SER A 1050 13.45 15.13 8.35
CA SER A 1050 14.42 14.99 7.26
C SER A 1050 14.38 16.18 6.28
N ALA A 1051 13.18 16.66 5.92
CA ALA A 1051 13.04 17.82 5.05
C ALA A 1051 13.54 19.11 5.72
N LEU A 1052 13.22 19.32 7.00
CA LEU A 1052 13.74 20.45 7.79
C LEU A 1052 15.27 20.46 7.82
N GLN A 1053 15.89 19.29 8.02
CA GLN A 1053 17.35 19.19 8.08
C GLN A 1053 18.05 19.46 6.74
N LYS A 1054 17.35 19.45 5.60
CA LYS A 1054 17.95 19.81 4.30
C LYS A 1054 18.14 21.31 4.11
N VAL A 1055 17.46 22.14 4.92
CA VAL A 1055 17.69 23.58 4.94
C VAL A 1055 19.09 23.85 5.47
N GLU A 1056 19.95 24.49 4.68
CA GLU A 1056 21.39 24.64 4.94
C GLU A 1056 21.70 25.25 6.33
N LEU A 1057 20.84 26.14 6.81
CA LEU A 1057 20.99 26.83 8.11
C LEU A 1057 20.41 26.06 9.31
N VAL A 1058 19.75 24.92 9.09
CA VAL A 1058 19.21 24.05 10.15
C VAL A 1058 20.23 22.97 10.49
N ARG A 1059 20.72 22.98 11.73
CA ARG A 1059 21.68 21.98 12.25
C ARG A 1059 20.98 20.77 12.87
N GLU A 1060 19.90 21.02 13.59
CA GLU A 1060 19.13 20.00 14.31
C GLU A 1060 17.65 20.30 14.18
N SER A 1061 16.81 19.27 14.10
CA SER A 1061 15.35 19.43 14.10
C SER A 1061 14.64 18.25 14.72
N ILE A 1062 13.56 18.52 15.44
CA ILE A 1062 12.63 17.52 15.98
C ILE A 1062 11.19 17.98 15.71
N VAL A 1063 10.32 17.06 15.31
CA VAL A 1063 8.91 17.35 15.05
C VAL A 1063 8.07 16.55 16.03
N VAL A 1064 7.13 17.22 16.69
CA VAL A 1064 6.15 16.59 17.59
C VAL A 1064 4.75 17.04 17.21
N ALA A 1065 3.78 16.13 17.32
CA ALA A 1065 2.38 16.52 17.29
C ALA A 1065 1.95 16.98 18.68
N ARG A 1066 1.39 18.18 18.75
CA ARG A 1066 0.74 18.70 19.96
C ARG A 1066 -0.74 18.87 19.72
N GLU A 1067 -1.52 18.59 20.75
CA GLU A 1067 -2.96 18.77 20.77
C GLU A 1067 -3.26 20.16 21.35
N ASN A 1068 -4.18 20.91 20.71
CA ASN A 1068 -4.68 22.16 21.27
C ASN A 1068 -5.82 21.90 22.27
N GLU A 1069 -6.32 22.94 22.95
CA GLU A 1069 -7.45 22.82 23.91
C GLU A 1069 -8.74 22.26 23.29
N GLY A 1070 -8.87 22.30 21.95
CA GLY A 1070 -10.00 21.75 21.19
C GLY A 1070 -9.81 20.32 20.68
N GLY A 1071 -8.74 19.61 21.08
CA GLY A 1071 -8.48 18.23 20.67
C GLY A 1071 -7.87 18.04 19.28
N VAL A 1072 -7.56 19.14 18.57
CA VAL A 1072 -6.99 19.09 17.22
C VAL A 1072 -5.46 18.98 17.31
N LYS A 1073 -4.92 17.87 16.79
CA LYS A 1073 -3.47 17.67 16.69
C LYS A 1073 -2.86 18.54 15.58
N ARG A 1074 -1.73 19.17 15.87
CA ARG A 1074 -0.94 19.98 14.93
C ARG A 1074 0.54 19.65 15.07
N LEU A 1075 1.25 19.69 13.94
CA LEU A 1075 2.69 19.53 13.91
C LEU A 1075 3.41 20.78 14.42
N CYS A 1076 4.37 20.58 15.30
CA CYS A 1076 5.28 21.61 15.80
C CYS A 1076 6.71 21.16 15.51
N ALA A 1077 7.43 21.93 14.69
CA ALA A 1077 8.85 21.73 14.44
C ALA A 1077 9.67 22.59 15.38
N TYR A 1078 10.66 21.98 16.03
CA TYR A 1078 11.67 22.64 16.83
C TYR A 1078 12.99 22.48 16.07
N PHE A 1079 13.79 23.53 15.99
CA PHE A 1079 15.04 23.49 15.24
C PHE A 1079 16.13 24.33 15.90
N VAL A 1080 17.39 23.99 15.64
CA VAL A 1080 18.58 24.77 16.01
C VAL A 1080 19.25 25.24 14.73
N GLY A 1081 19.60 26.54 14.68
CA GLY A 1081 20.27 27.16 13.55
C GLY A 1081 21.13 28.34 14.00
N ASP A 1082 22.15 28.66 13.21
CA ASP A 1082 23.16 29.69 13.54
C ASP A 1082 22.65 31.12 13.42
N GLU A 1083 21.67 31.33 12.55
CA GLU A 1083 21.01 32.61 12.31
C GLU A 1083 19.51 32.47 12.59
N SER A 1084 18.84 33.61 12.84
CA SER A 1084 17.39 33.63 12.98
C SER A 1084 16.74 33.33 11.62
N LEU A 1085 16.23 32.11 11.44
CA LEU A 1085 15.49 31.71 10.25
C LEU A 1085 14.04 32.17 10.38
N THR A 1086 13.51 32.79 9.33
CA THR A 1086 12.09 33.12 9.29
C THR A 1086 11.26 31.85 9.03
N VAL A 1087 10.09 31.76 9.66
CA VAL A 1087 9.12 30.69 9.42
C VAL A 1087 8.82 30.53 7.92
N ARG A 1088 8.81 31.64 7.19
CA ARG A 1088 8.61 31.69 5.74
C ARG A 1088 9.68 30.88 4.99
N GLN A 1089 10.96 31.14 5.26
CA GLN A 1089 12.07 30.43 4.58
C GLN A 1089 11.99 28.92 4.82
N LEU A 1090 11.67 28.51 6.05
CA LEU A 1090 11.50 27.09 6.40
C LEU A 1090 10.32 26.46 5.66
N ARG A 1091 9.16 27.12 5.63
CA ARG A 1091 8.00 26.65 4.88
C ARG A 1091 8.26 26.57 3.38
N GLU A 1092 8.85 27.61 2.78
CA GLU A 1092 9.19 27.63 1.35
C GLU A 1092 10.13 26.48 1.00
N ALA A 1093 11.21 26.28 1.76
CA ALA A 1093 12.14 25.17 1.53
C ALA A 1093 11.48 23.79 1.70
N MET A 1094 10.69 23.59 2.75
CA MET A 1094 10.00 22.32 2.98
C MET A 1094 8.93 22.04 1.91
N SER A 1095 8.23 23.07 1.42
CA SER A 1095 7.16 22.92 0.42
C SER A 1095 7.66 22.46 -0.95
N GLN A 1096 8.97 22.58 -1.21
CA GLN A 1096 9.58 22.03 -2.43
C GLN A 1096 9.66 20.51 -2.42
N GLU A 1097 9.73 19.88 -1.24
CA GLU A 1097 9.92 18.43 -1.09
C GLU A 1097 8.75 17.72 -0.44
N LEU A 1098 7.99 18.40 0.41
CA LEU A 1098 6.90 17.83 1.17
C LEU A 1098 5.56 18.40 0.73
N PRO A 1099 4.49 17.57 0.74
CA PRO A 1099 3.14 18.05 0.52
C PRO A 1099 2.69 18.94 1.70
N GLU A 1100 1.72 19.81 1.43
CA GLU A 1100 1.31 20.86 2.36
C GLU A 1100 0.86 20.34 3.74
N TYR A 1101 0.19 19.19 3.78
CA TYR A 1101 -0.31 18.59 5.02
C TYR A 1101 0.81 18.12 5.97
N MET A 1102 2.03 17.90 5.46
CA MET A 1102 3.21 17.55 6.26
C MET A 1102 3.95 18.78 6.79
N ILE A 1103 3.62 19.99 6.33
CA ILE A 1103 4.30 21.21 6.75
C ILE A 1103 3.85 21.60 8.17
N PRO A 1104 4.78 21.76 9.13
CA PRO A 1104 4.46 22.12 10.50
C PRO A 1104 3.60 23.38 10.63
N SER A 1105 2.70 23.40 11.61
CA SER A 1105 1.92 24.60 11.94
C SER A 1105 2.73 25.61 12.75
N TYR A 1106 3.68 25.12 13.55
CA TYR A 1106 4.56 25.94 14.39
C TYR A 1106 6.02 25.60 14.12
N PHE A 1107 6.87 26.63 14.16
CA PHE A 1107 8.32 26.52 14.06
C PHE A 1107 8.94 27.27 15.24
N VAL A 1108 9.72 26.57 16.05
CA VAL A 1108 10.33 27.10 17.28
C VAL A 1108 11.84 26.95 17.19
N GLN A 1109 12.56 28.06 17.14
CA GLN A 1109 14.03 28.04 17.17
C GLN A 1109 14.52 27.90 18.61
N LEU A 1110 15.42 26.94 18.86
CA LEU A 1110 16.08 26.72 20.13
C LEU A 1110 17.58 27.04 20.01
N ALA A 1111 18.20 27.43 21.12
CA ALA A 1111 19.65 27.62 21.18
C ALA A 1111 20.42 26.29 21.13
N HIS A 1112 19.86 25.24 21.73
CA HIS A 1112 20.36 23.87 21.72
C HIS A 1112 19.18 22.89 21.94
N MET A 1113 19.27 21.67 21.43
CA MET A 1113 18.28 20.64 21.75
C MET A 1113 18.46 20.14 23.19
N PRO A 1114 17.38 19.96 23.97
CA PRO A 1114 17.48 19.37 25.29
C PRO A 1114 17.87 17.90 25.19
N LEU A 1115 18.91 17.49 25.91
CA LEU A 1115 19.40 16.11 25.94
C LEU A 1115 19.17 15.45 27.32
N THR A 1116 18.88 14.16 27.28
CA THR A 1116 18.88 13.28 28.45
C THR A 1116 20.32 12.95 28.89
N PRO A 1117 20.57 12.44 30.11
CA PRO A 1117 21.90 12.00 30.56
C PRO A 1117 22.57 10.93 29.66
N ASN A 1118 21.78 10.23 28.83
CA ASN A 1118 22.28 9.24 27.87
C ASN A 1118 22.62 9.85 26.49
N GLY A 1119 22.56 11.18 26.34
CA GLY A 1119 22.83 11.87 25.08
C GLY A 1119 21.73 11.74 24.02
N LYS A 1120 20.51 11.34 24.41
CA LYS A 1120 19.32 11.29 23.54
C LYS A 1120 18.47 12.55 23.69
N ILE A 1121 17.71 12.95 22.66
CA ILE A 1121 16.82 14.12 22.73
C ILE A 1121 15.70 13.92 23.77
N ASP A 1122 15.53 14.87 24.68
CA ASP A 1122 14.42 14.89 25.65
C ASP A 1122 13.21 15.62 25.08
N ARG A 1123 12.33 14.86 24.40
CA ARG A 1123 11.09 15.39 23.81
C ARG A 1123 10.12 15.98 24.84
N LYS A 1124 10.20 15.59 26.12
CA LYS A 1124 9.31 16.10 27.18
C LYS A 1124 9.76 17.47 27.69
N ALA A 1125 11.05 17.77 27.57
CA ALA A 1125 11.62 19.06 27.94
C ALA A 1125 11.44 20.15 26.87
N LEU A 1126 10.84 19.83 25.70
CA LEU A 1126 10.57 20.81 24.65
C LEU A 1126 9.53 21.85 25.13
N PRO A 1127 9.80 23.15 24.96
CA PRO A 1127 8.87 24.20 25.37
C PRO A 1127 7.55 24.10 24.59
N ALA A 1128 6.45 24.57 25.17
CA ALA A 1128 5.20 24.71 24.42
C ALA A 1128 5.33 25.87 23.41
N PRO A 1129 4.75 25.77 22.20
CA PRO A 1129 4.75 26.89 21.26
C PRO A 1129 3.86 28.02 21.82
N GLU A 1130 4.44 29.21 21.99
CA GLU A 1130 3.70 30.39 22.45
C GLU A 1130 3.13 31.16 21.24
N GLY A 1131 1.80 31.33 21.17
CA GLY A 1131 1.14 32.20 20.18
C GLY A 1131 -0.11 31.63 19.49
N ASN A 1132 -0.92 32.52 18.91
CA ASN A 1132 -1.94 32.18 17.92
C ASN A 1132 -1.28 31.48 16.72
N LEU A 1133 -2.05 30.71 15.93
CA LEU A 1133 -1.62 30.19 14.62
C LEU A 1133 -0.75 31.23 13.89
N GLN A 1134 0.56 31.03 13.84
CA GLN A 1134 1.40 31.81 12.94
C GLN A 1134 1.18 31.20 11.55
N THR A 1135 0.04 31.51 10.93
CA THR A 1135 -0.16 31.38 9.47
C THR A 1135 0.85 32.24 8.72
N GLY A 1136 1.52 33.18 9.41
CA GLY A 1136 2.64 33.93 8.88
C GLY A 1136 2.21 35.03 7.91
N THR A 1137 0.94 35.43 7.89
CA THR A 1137 0.49 36.55 7.06
C THR A 1137 -0.07 37.65 7.95
N GLU A 1138 0.78 38.62 8.30
CA GLU A 1138 0.26 39.95 8.60
C GLU A 1138 -0.53 40.41 7.38
N TYR A 1139 -1.69 41.04 7.59
CA TYR A 1139 -2.42 41.67 6.50
C TYR A 1139 -1.53 42.76 5.89
N VAL A 1140 -1.03 42.49 4.68
CA VAL A 1140 -0.29 43.47 3.89
C VAL A 1140 -1.24 43.96 2.80
N ALA A 1141 -1.55 45.26 2.85
CA ALA A 1141 -2.34 45.91 1.81
C ALA A 1141 -1.57 45.92 0.49
N PRO A 1142 -2.26 45.84 -0.67
CA PRO A 1142 -1.62 45.97 -1.97
C PRO A 1142 -0.89 47.32 -2.08
N GLN A 1143 0.35 47.29 -2.59
CA GLN A 1143 1.23 48.44 -2.70
C GLN A 1143 1.45 48.84 -4.16
N THR A 1144 1.15 47.95 -5.11
CA THR A 1144 1.25 48.20 -6.54
C THR A 1144 -0.12 48.13 -7.24
N PRO A 1145 -0.29 48.80 -8.39
CA PRO A 1145 -1.52 48.68 -9.19
C PRO A 1145 -1.86 47.24 -9.62
N ILE A 1146 -0.84 46.39 -9.78
CA ILE A 1146 -1.03 44.97 -10.11
C ILE A 1146 -1.58 44.23 -8.90
N GLU A 1147 -1.02 44.46 -7.71
CA GLU A 1147 -1.51 43.86 -6.47
C GLU A 1147 -2.93 44.32 -6.13
N GLU A 1148 -3.26 45.61 -6.32
CA GLU A 1148 -4.64 46.12 -6.13
C GLU A 1148 -5.63 45.43 -7.06
N MET A 1149 -5.23 45.23 -8.32
CA MET A 1149 -6.04 44.54 -9.31
C MET A 1149 -6.19 43.05 -8.98
N LEU A 1150 -5.13 42.37 -8.54
CA LEU A 1150 -5.19 40.96 -8.13
C LEU A 1150 -6.04 40.77 -6.88
N VAL A 1151 -5.90 41.63 -5.87
CA VAL A 1151 -6.75 41.61 -4.66
C VAL A 1151 -8.21 41.82 -5.05
N SER A 1152 -8.51 42.79 -5.91
CA SER A 1152 -9.88 43.04 -6.39
C SER A 1152 -10.45 41.84 -7.16
N ILE A 1153 -9.64 41.19 -8.00
CA ILE A 1153 -10.04 39.97 -8.71
C ILE A 1153 -10.32 38.86 -7.70
N TRP A 1154 -9.43 38.61 -6.74
CA TRP A 1154 -9.59 37.55 -5.74
C TRP A 1154 -10.80 37.81 -4.84
N GLN A 1155 -11.06 39.05 -4.44
CA GLN A 1155 -12.26 39.42 -3.67
C GLN A 1155 -13.54 39.11 -4.46
N THR A 1156 -13.52 39.35 -5.77
CA THR A 1156 -14.65 39.06 -6.67
C THR A 1156 -14.83 37.55 -6.89
N VAL A 1157 -13.75 36.81 -7.11
CA VAL A 1157 -13.77 35.37 -7.39
C VAL A 1157 -14.11 34.55 -6.14
N LEU A 1158 -13.52 34.88 -4.99
CA LEU A 1158 -13.66 34.13 -3.74
C LEU A 1158 -14.84 34.62 -2.88
N GLY A 1159 -15.37 35.81 -3.17
CA GLY A 1159 -16.40 36.44 -2.34
C GLY A 1159 -15.90 36.86 -0.95
N VAL A 1160 -14.59 36.95 -0.74
CA VAL A 1160 -13.97 37.32 0.54
C VAL A 1160 -13.73 38.84 0.56
N PRO A 1161 -14.25 39.58 1.56
CA PRO A 1161 -14.20 41.04 1.56
C PRO A 1161 -12.81 41.63 1.87
N GLN A 1162 -11.92 40.91 2.54
CA GLN A 1162 -10.58 41.37 2.90
C GLN A 1162 -9.53 40.33 2.51
N ILE A 1163 -8.68 40.68 1.55
CA ILE A 1163 -7.56 39.85 1.05
C ILE A 1163 -6.29 40.69 1.09
N GLY A 1164 -5.27 40.22 1.77
CA GLY A 1164 -3.92 40.77 1.77
C GLY A 1164 -3.06 40.13 0.68
N VAL A 1165 -1.99 40.82 0.25
CA VAL A 1165 -1.10 40.31 -0.81
C VAL A 1165 -0.30 39.06 -0.44
N LEU A 1166 -0.32 38.69 0.85
CA LEU A 1166 0.34 37.49 1.34
C LEU A 1166 -0.62 36.33 1.58
N ASP A 1167 -1.94 36.55 1.45
CA ASP A 1167 -2.93 35.50 1.69
C ASP A 1167 -2.82 34.39 0.63
N ASN A 1168 -3.01 33.14 1.06
CA ASN A 1168 -3.01 32.00 0.17
C ASN A 1168 -4.41 31.82 -0.45
N PHE A 1169 -4.48 31.75 -1.79
CA PHE A 1169 -5.73 31.60 -2.54
C PHE A 1169 -6.58 30.42 -2.09
N PHE A 1170 -5.96 29.27 -1.83
CA PHE A 1170 -6.65 28.02 -1.50
C PHE A 1170 -7.10 27.97 -0.04
N ASP A 1171 -6.37 28.64 0.87
CA ASP A 1171 -6.82 28.79 2.27
C ASP A 1171 -8.09 29.64 2.39
N LEU A 1172 -8.33 30.50 1.40
CA LEU A 1172 -9.52 31.35 1.30
C LEU A 1172 -10.69 30.68 0.54
N GLY A 1173 -10.56 29.41 0.15
CA GLY A 1173 -11.62 28.63 -0.50
C GLY A 1173 -11.60 28.62 -2.04
N GLY A 1174 -10.46 28.97 -2.64
CA GLY A 1174 -10.24 28.94 -4.10
C GLY A 1174 -9.93 27.58 -4.71
#